data_AF-A0A496U1D6-F1
#
_entry.id   AF-A0A496U1D6-F1
#
_cell.length_a   1.000
_cell.length_b   1.000
_cell.length_c   1.000
_cell.angle_alpha   90.00
_cell.angle_beta   90.00
_cell.angle_gamma   90.00
#
_symmetry.space_group_name_H-M   'P 1'
#
loop_
_entity.id
_entity.type
_entity.pdbx_description
1 polymer ?
#
loop_
_entity_poly.entity_id
_entity_poly.type
_entity_poly.pdbx_seq_one_letter_code
_entity_poly.pdbx_strand_id
1 'polypeptide(L)'
;MKIEQLFLERQCSKVMITKRLYNLAIMAIFVALAIALGLALIYIPNVELVTATFFLAGYFLGCGRGIIVAILGEFLYSLLNPYGVAAPPLLVAQIVSMTLVGMSGGLFRQFQLRTHLPKWQQHLLSGLLGLLLTFVFDLLTTVSFLVFAGLNLQKFLVSVIYGLSFYILHMVSNTLIFFLVIPLMIRALEKRIPNLQSRVLLLLLVVNLLVTCVPNYALASLNTPQTIPEILVPSSSGKDSTSFYLSDGILNCQDFVYLNHSGLAELLKFFPGLWLRNSGGFGQPIWLQMQGLPFNQGGIFLEGLPLENPILGFVDLNLIPVEWIKQIEYRSSITMSLPVGTWPLIGIINLATKATSPQLPKPYSKVTYRTGSFDFSDVNVLFARSFGKIRLPKSPKSKTDTSKTNLRTRVSPVSATESFWPIGRKDLLLGAEIMGTNGRFVNSRYDGQKIYTRMEYFPVKNVQLIYQLLFNRVEAGFPGEISSSGQSVKYPNLHRKQRRYDHFLTLLWQTSPHLKQLWHINATLYLEEWTDWSQPLHFRQRFTSPGVSYLGKFSTQRHQINWNASLAYLNIFGKDGLWHTEKPIVFSLSDQLNLNKKFSLGGTLRYNYLKSTLHGASLQLFVLGKMNNKHYWRLVVARSTLLPTLGQLHHILPAFVPTGIGAETIYGTNDSLQIKSKPLRTGLLQSLHLEYRFLLPPGIQFLAEIFHHTLFDFPQWQVQDFSTLVAENGNKTSTLGASFSFRGTLPSKLNWCLVYDYLDAHNAQIPQIQELPNHYLRGWVRYHQRFFQGDLSINFILSGEWLSERSSQKIADNDSQWKDSGVSILNAKLVLDFGQAKIFYEIDNILNTDYQLIPFYPMPGKTVRYGIAWEFFD
;
A
#
# COMPACT_ATOMS: atom_id res chain seq x y z
N MET A 1 -41.16 -22.72 -12.62
CA MET A 1 -40.75 -22.47 -14.02
C MET A 1 -40.32 -21.03 -14.32
N LYS A 2 -41.18 -19.99 -14.40
CA LYS A 2 -40.74 -18.59 -14.71
C LYS A 2 -39.85 -17.94 -13.62
N ILE A 3 -40.03 -18.31 -12.35
CA ILE A 3 -39.26 -17.76 -11.22
C ILE A 3 -37.87 -18.40 -11.10
N GLU A 4 -37.74 -19.70 -11.40
CA GLU A 4 -36.43 -20.37 -11.48
C GLU A 4 -35.59 -19.87 -12.65
N GLN A 5 -36.21 -19.54 -13.79
CA GLN A 5 -35.53 -18.90 -14.91
C GLN A 5 -34.97 -17.51 -14.53
N LEU A 6 -35.76 -16.68 -13.84
CA LEU A 6 -35.31 -15.36 -13.34
C LEU A 6 -34.20 -15.48 -12.28
N PHE A 7 -34.22 -16.52 -11.45
CA PHE A 7 -33.20 -16.76 -10.42
C PHE A 7 -31.88 -17.27 -11.05
N LEU A 8 -31.97 -18.17 -12.03
CA LEU A 8 -30.83 -18.62 -12.84
C LEU A 8 -30.23 -17.48 -13.66
N GLU A 9 -31.05 -16.62 -14.28
CA GLU A 9 -30.60 -15.44 -15.03
C GLU A 9 -29.88 -14.42 -14.12
N ARG A 10 -30.37 -14.21 -12.89
CA ARG A 10 -29.72 -13.32 -11.89
C ARG A 10 -28.43 -13.89 -11.31
N GLN A 11 -28.33 -15.20 -11.09
CA GLN A 11 -27.06 -15.83 -10.72
C GLN A 11 -26.06 -15.80 -11.88
N CYS A 12 -26.52 -16.09 -13.11
CA CYS A 12 -25.71 -15.96 -14.32
C CYS A 12 -25.20 -14.52 -14.52
N SER A 13 -26.01 -13.49 -14.23
CA SER A 13 -25.60 -12.09 -14.37
C SER A 13 -24.56 -11.67 -13.31
N LYS A 14 -24.71 -12.07 -12.04
CA LYS A 14 -23.72 -11.83 -10.96
C LYS A 14 -22.39 -12.55 -11.24
N VAL A 15 -22.43 -13.80 -11.71
CA VAL A 15 -21.24 -14.57 -12.14
C VAL A 15 -20.62 -13.95 -13.39
N MET A 16 -21.42 -13.46 -14.35
CA MET A 16 -20.92 -12.76 -15.52
C MET A 16 -20.23 -11.45 -15.18
N ILE A 17 -20.75 -10.65 -14.26
CA ILE A 17 -20.15 -9.36 -13.88
C ILE A 17 -18.82 -9.57 -13.15
N THR A 18 -18.75 -10.52 -12.20
CA THR A 18 -17.49 -10.88 -11.52
C THR A 18 -16.48 -11.47 -12.49
N LYS A 19 -16.91 -12.32 -13.43
CA LYS A 19 -16.06 -12.84 -14.51
C LYS A 19 -15.60 -11.73 -15.47
N ARG A 20 -16.42 -10.73 -15.78
CA ARG A 20 -16.05 -9.58 -16.62
C ARG A 20 -14.99 -8.70 -15.94
N LEU A 21 -15.19 -8.30 -14.69
CA LEU A 21 -14.21 -7.55 -13.89
C LEU A 21 -12.88 -8.32 -13.73
N TYR A 22 -12.98 -9.62 -13.50
CA TYR A 22 -11.82 -10.50 -13.43
C TYR A 22 -11.01 -10.56 -14.72
N ASN A 23 -11.69 -10.70 -15.87
CA ASN A 23 -11.03 -10.70 -17.16
C ASN A 23 -10.43 -9.33 -17.50
N LEU A 24 -11.08 -8.22 -17.08
CA LEU A 24 -10.53 -6.87 -17.20
C LEU A 24 -9.23 -6.71 -16.41
N ALA A 25 -9.18 -7.20 -15.17
CA ALA A 25 -7.96 -7.15 -14.35
C ALA A 25 -6.81 -7.93 -14.99
N ILE A 26 -7.07 -9.12 -15.53
CA ILE A 26 -6.02 -9.90 -16.21
C ILE A 26 -5.56 -9.22 -17.50
N MET A 27 -6.49 -8.65 -18.29
CA MET A 27 -6.12 -7.86 -19.46
C MET A 27 -5.22 -6.69 -19.08
N ALA A 28 -5.52 -5.98 -18.00
CA ALA A 28 -4.68 -4.89 -17.47
C ALA A 28 -3.29 -5.38 -17.03
N ILE A 29 -3.19 -6.57 -16.43
CA ILE A 29 -1.90 -7.17 -16.07
C ILE A 29 -1.06 -7.47 -17.31
N PHE A 30 -1.64 -8.06 -18.37
CA PHE A 30 -0.89 -8.32 -19.61
C PHE A 30 -0.45 -7.03 -20.30
N VAL A 31 -1.29 -5.98 -20.28
CA VAL A 31 -0.93 -4.64 -20.77
C VAL A 31 0.27 -4.09 -19.98
N ALA A 32 0.19 -4.11 -18.65
CA ALA A 32 1.27 -3.62 -17.80
C ALA A 32 2.56 -4.42 -17.97
N LEU A 33 2.45 -5.74 -18.11
CA LEU A 33 3.58 -6.64 -18.33
C LEU A 33 4.27 -6.37 -19.67
N ALA A 34 3.52 -6.22 -20.75
CA ALA A 34 4.06 -5.92 -22.06
C ALA A 34 4.86 -4.61 -22.02
N ILE A 35 4.31 -3.57 -21.39
CA ILE A 35 5.00 -2.29 -21.22
C ILE A 35 6.27 -2.46 -20.37
N ALA A 36 6.18 -3.16 -19.23
CA ALA A 36 7.33 -3.37 -18.35
C ALA A 36 8.46 -4.13 -19.06
N LEU A 37 8.14 -5.18 -19.80
CA LEU A 37 9.11 -5.99 -20.56
C LEU A 37 9.72 -5.22 -21.72
N GLY A 38 8.91 -4.50 -22.49
CA GLY A 38 9.40 -3.65 -23.57
C GLY A 38 10.37 -2.59 -23.06
N LEU A 39 10.04 -1.94 -21.95
CA LEU A 39 10.92 -0.94 -21.32
C LEU A 39 12.17 -1.58 -20.66
N ALA A 40 12.06 -2.80 -20.14
CA ALA A 40 13.19 -3.50 -19.53
C ALA A 40 14.25 -3.90 -20.57
N LEU A 41 13.81 -4.35 -21.74
CA LEU A 41 14.68 -4.86 -22.81
C LEU A 41 15.02 -3.83 -23.88
N ILE A 42 14.58 -2.58 -23.72
CA ILE A 42 14.74 -1.52 -24.73
C ILE A 42 16.20 -1.27 -25.15
N TYR A 43 17.18 -1.61 -24.30
CA TYR A 43 18.60 -1.45 -24.56
C TYR A 43 19.27 -2.69 -25.16
N ILE A 44 18.57 -3.83 -25.26
CA ILE A 44 19.04 -5.01 -25.96
C ILE A 44 18.51 -4.96 -27.40
N PRO A 45 19.35 -4.68 -28.40
CA PRO A 45 18.89 -4.55 -29.77
C PRO A 45 18.21 -5.85 -30.23
N ASN A 46 17.05 -5.72 -30.88
CA ASN A 46 16.34 -6.83 -31.55
C ASN A 46 15.84 -7.95 -30.62
N VAL A 47 15.89 -7.80 -29.28
CA VAL A 47 15.31 -8.75 -28.33
C VAL A 47 14.12 -8.09 -27.65
N GLU A 48 12.91 -8.46 -28.09
CA GLU A 48 11.67 -7.88 -27.61
C GLU A 48 10.71 -8.98 -27.11
N LEU A 49 10.22 -8.83 -25.88
CA LEU A 49 9.23 -9.76 -25.30
C LEU A 49 7.79 -9.22 -25.36
N VAL A 50 7.57 -8.06 -25.96
CA VAL A 50 6.23 -7.43 -26.11
C VAL A 50 5.35 -8.29 -27.02
N THR A 51 5.84 -8.66 -28.21
CA THR A 51 5.20 -9.60 -29.15
C THR A 51 4.83 -10.91 -28.47
N ALA A 52 5.78 -11.52 -27.76
CA ALA A 52 5.57 -12.74 -26.98
C ALA A 52 4.47 -12.58 -25.91
N THR A 53 4.44 -11.43 -25.23
CA THR A 53 3.45 -11.14 -24.18
C THR A 53 2.04 -10.99 -24.75
N PHE A 54 1.87 -10.27 -25.86
CA PHE A 54 0.56 -10.16 -26.53
C PHE A 54 0.09 -11.49 -27.10
N PHE A 55 1.01 -12.30 -27.63
CA PHE A 55 0.70 -13.66 -28.07
C PHE A 55 0.17 -14.52 -26.90
N LEU A 56 0.86 -14.51 -25.75
CA LEU A 56 0.42 -15.25 -24.56
C LEU A 56 -0.91 -14.71 -24.00
N ALA A 57 -1.14 -13.39 -24.07
CA ALA A 57 -2.43 -12.81 -23.71
C ALA A 57 -3.56 -13.38 -24.59
N GLY A 58 -3.34 -13.46 -25.91
CA GLY A 58 -4.23 -14.12 -26.86
C GLY A 58 -4.45 -15.60 -26.55
N TYR A 59 -3.37 -16.34 -26.29
CA TYR A 59 -3.43 -17.76 -25.95
C TYR A 59 -4.28 -18.00 -24.70
N PHE A 60 -4.03 -17.28 -23.61
CA PHE A 60 -4.72 -17.52 -22.35
C PHE A 60 -6.14 -16.91 -22.28
N LEU A 61 -6.37 -15.75 -22.90
CA LEU A 61 -7.63 -15.01 -22.82
C LEU A 61 -8.57 -15.23 -24.01
N GLY A 62 -8.08 -15.78 -25.11
CA GLY A 62 -8.79 -15.95 -26.38
C GLY A 62 -8.66 -14.74 -27.31
N CYS A 63 -8.99 -14.92 -28.60
CA CYS A 63 -8.73 -13.94 -29.67
C CYS A 63 -9.24 -12.53 -29.35
N GLY A 64 -10.52 -12.39 -28.98
CA GLY A 64 -11.12 -11.07 -28.78
C GLY A 64 -10.46 -10.25 -27.66
N ARG A 65 -10.05 -10.90 -26.57
CA ARG A 65 -9.36 -10.22 -25.46
C ARG A 65 -7.88 -10.01 -25.74
N GLY A 66 -7.23 -10.94 -26.42
CA GLY A 66 -5.86 -10.77 -26.93
C GLY A 66 -5.74 -9.54 -27.83
N ILE A 67 -6.72 -9.33 -28.72
CA ILE A 67 -6.82 -8.13 -29.56
C ILE A 67 -6.88 -6.86 -28.70
N ILE A 68 -7.78 -6.80 -27.71
CA ILE A 68 -7.92 -5.63 -26.83
C ILE A 68 -6.61 -5.34 -26.07
N VAL A 69 -5.99 -6.38 -25.50
CA VAL A 69 -4.71 -6.27 -24.79
C VAL A 69 -3.61 -5.77 -25.71
N ALA A 70 -3.53 -6.27 -26.93
CA ALA A 70 -2.52 -5.84 -27.88
C ALA A 70 -2.73 -4.40 -28.36
N ILE A 71 -3.97 -3.99 -28.63
CA ILE A 71 -4.28 -2.60 -29.01
C ILE A 71 -3.91 -1.65 -27.87
N LEU A 72 -4.39 -1.91 -26.65
CA LEU A 72 -4.14 -1.04 -25.50
C LEU A 72 -2.67 -1.08 -25.09
N GLY A 73 -2.07 -2.26 -25.07
CA GLY A 73 -0.68 -2.47 -24.72
C GLY A 73 0.27 -1.77 -25.67
N GLU A 74 0.08 -1.93 -26.98
CA GLU A 74 0.93 -1.29 -27.98
C GLU A 74 0.72 0.22 -28.02
N PHE A 75 -0.53 0.68 -27.92
CA PHE A 75 -0.83 2.11 -27.82
C PHE A 75 -0.12 2.74 -26.63
N LEU A 76 -0.21 2.12 -25.45
CA LEU A 76 0.44 2.61 -24.23
C LEU A 76 1.97 2.45 -24.29
N TYR A 77 2.48 1.35 -24.83
CA TYR A 77 3.93 1.12 -24.96
C TYR A 77 4.55 2.17 -25.90
N SER A 78 3.93 2.41 -27.05
CA SER A 78 4.34 3.46 -27.99
C SER A 78 4.21 4.86 -27.36
N LEU A 79 3.12 5.15 -26.63
CA LEU A 79 2.94 6.42 -25.91
C LEU A 79 4.00 6.64 -24.81
N LEU A 80 4.45 5.56 -24.16
CA LEU A 80 5.41 5.60 -23.05
C LEU A 80 6.85 5.35 -23.49
N ASN A 81 7.10 5.14 -24.79
CA ASN A 81 8.42 4.80 -25.31
C ASN A 81 9.45 5.92 -25.01
N PRO A 82 10.59 5.60 -24.36
CA PRO A 82 11.66 6.54 -24.04
C PRO A 82 12.23 7.27 -25.26
N TYR A 83 12.14 6.70 -26.46
CA TYR A 83 12.59 7.34 -27.71
C TYR A 83 11.56 8.29 -28.32
N GLY A 84 10.36 8.39 -27.74
CA GLY A 84 9.26 9.24 -28.19
C GLY A 84 8.06 8.43 -28.70
N VAL A 85 6.90 9.09 -28.72
CA VAL A 85 5.65 8.51 -29.24
C VAL A 85 5.78 8.28 -30.75
N ALA A 86 5.32 7.13 -31.24
CA ALA A 86 5.33 6.87 -32.67
C ALA A 86 4.49 7.88 -33.45
N ALA A 87 4.97 8.27 -34.64
CA ALA A 87 4.20 9.09 -35.58
C ALA A 87 2.87 8.39 -35.95
N PRO A 88 1.78 9.12 -36.26
CA PRO A 88 0.46 8.50 -36.41
C PRO A 88 0.40 7.30 -37.38
N PRO A 89 1.05 7.33 -38.57
CA PRO A 89 1.07 6.15 -39.45
C PRO A 89 1.81 4.95 -38.83
N LEU A 90 2.90 5.20 -38.11
CA LEU A 90 3.69 4.17 -37.43
C LEU A 90 2.92 3.59 -36.24
N LEU A 91 2.25 4.42 -35.45
CA LEU A 91 1.39 3.99 -34.35
C LEU A 91 0.27 3.08 -34.87
N VAL A 92 -0.38 3.45 -35.98
CA VAL A 92 -1.41 2.62 -36.61
C VAL A 92 -0.82 1.29 -37.09
N ALA A 93 0.33 1.31 -37.76
CA ALA A 93 1.01 0.09 -38.21
C ALA A 93 1.40 -0.84 -37.05
N GLN A 94 1.92 -0.28 -35.95
CA GLN A 94 2.27 -1.01 -34.73
C GLN A 94 1.03 -1.65 -34.09
N ILE A 95 -0.04 -0.88 -33.89
CA ILE A 95 -1.29 -1.37 -33.31
C ILE A 95 -1.91 -2.48 -34.17
N VAL A 96 -1.96 -2.29 -35.50
CA VAL A 96 -2.49 -3.31 -36.43
C VAL A 96 -1.67 -4.59 -36.36
N SER A 97 -0.34 -4.47 -36.35
CA SER A 97 0.55 -5.63 -36.28
C SER A 97 0.41 -6.39 -34.96
N MET A 98 0.42 -5.67 -33.83
CA MET A 98 0.24 -6.29 -32.51
C MET A 98 -1.15 -6.89 -32.32
N THR A 99 -2.18 -6.30 -32.94
CA THR A 99 -3.52 -6.87 -33.00
C THR A 99 -3.53 -8.26 -33.64
N LEU A 100 -2.79 -8.44 -34.74
CA LEU A 100 -2.61 -9.74 -35.39
C LEU A 100 -1.88 -10.73 -34.48
N VAL A 101 -0.87 -10.27 -33.72
CA VAL A 101 -0.14 -11.10 -32.75
C VAL A 101 -1.07 -11.61 -31.64
N GLY A 102 -1.84 -10.72 -31.02
CA GLY A 102 -2.81 -11.07 -29.97
C GLY A 102 -3.92 -11.99 -30.47
N MET A 103 -4.39 -11.79 -31.71
CA MET A 103 -5.36 -12.69 -32.35
C MET A 103 -4.75 -14.08 -32.61
N SER A 104 -3.52 -14.12 -33.12
CA SER A 104 -2.84 -15.37 -33.49
C SER A 104 -2.59 -16.28 -32.29
N GLY A 105 -2.32 -15.73 -31.11
CA GLY A 105 -2.22 -16.51 -29.87
C GLY A 105 -3.49 -17.27 -29.53
N GLY A 106 -4.65 -16.63 -29.70
CA GLY A 106 -5.96 -17.26 -29.47
C GLY A 106 -6.26 -18.37 -30.48
N LEU A 107 -5.95 -18.14 -31.76
CA LEU A 107 -6.10 -19.15 -32.82
C LEU A 107 -5.16 -20.33 -32.61
N PHE A 108 -3.92 -20.08 -32.21
CA PHE A 108 -2.94 -21.11 -31.92
C PHE A 108 -3.42 -22.07 -30.82
N ARG A 109 -4.02 -21.54 -29.74
CA ARG A 109 -4.65 -22.38 -28.72
C ARG A 109 -5.78 -23.24 -29.27
N GLN A 110 -6.67 -22.67 -30.08
CA GLN A 110 -7.79 -23.42 -30.67
C GLN A 110 -7.28 -24.54 -31.58
N PHE A 111 -6.26 -24.26 -32.37
CA PHE A 111 -5.61 -25.24 -33.23
C PHE A 111 -4.93 -26.35 -32.42
N GLN A 112 -4.18 -25.99 -31.37
CA GLN A 112 -3.49 -26.94 -30.50
C GLN A 112 -4.46 -27.87 -29.74
N LEU A 113 -5.64 -27.36 -29.35
CA LEU A 113 -6.69 -28.17 -28.72
C LEU A 113 -7.37 -29.14 -29.69
N ARG A 114 -7.34 -28.87 -31.00
CA ARG A 114 -7.96 -29.70 -32.05
C ARG A 114 -6.99 -30.68 -32.69
N THR A 115 -5.72 -30.32 -32.76
CA THR A 115 -4.69 -31.09 -33.44
C THR A 115 -3.72 -31.62 -32.37
N HIS A 116 -3.82 -32.91 -32.06
CA HIS A 116 -2.96 -33.60 -31.10
C HIS A 116 -1.52 -33.79 -31.65
N LEU A 117 -0.93 -32.73 -32.19
CA LEU A 117 0.39 -32.76 -32.80
C LEU A 117 1.47 -33.09 -31.76
N PRO A 118 2.50 -33.87 -32.12
CA PRO A 118 3.65 -34.10 -31.27
C PRO A 118 4.36 -32.79 -30.90
N LYS A 119 4.98 -32.82 -29.73
CA LYS A 119 5.56 -31.66 -29.04
C LYS A 119 6.53 -30.84 -29.87
N TRP A 120 7.34 -31.47 -30.71
CA TRP A 120 8.33 -30.80 -31.55
C TRP A 120 7.67 -30.04 -32.71
N GLN A 121 6.57 -30.56 -33.27
CA GLN A 121 5.80 -29.87 -34.33
C GLN A 121 5.11 -28.63 -33.80
N GLN A 122 4.63 -28.65 -32.55
CA GLN A 122 4.06 -27.46 -31.90
C GLN A 122 5.11 -26.36 -31.67
N HIS A 123 6.35 -26.75 -31.33
CA HIS A 123 7.47 -25.81 -31.19
C HIS A 123 7.82 -25.19 -32.55
N LEU A 124 7.94 -26.03 -33.58
CA LEU A 124 8.23 -25.59 -34.95
C LEU A 124 7.15 -24.65 -35.49
N LEU A 125 5.88 -25.01 -35.31
CA LEU A 125 4.75 -24.18 -35.73
C LEU A 125 4.74 -22.83 -35.02
N SER A 126 4.99 -22.83 -33.70
CA SER A 126 5.10 -21.59 -32.92
C SER A 126 6.23 -20.71 -33.46
N GLY A 127 7.41 -21.28 -33.72
CA GLY A 127 8.55 -20.57 -34.32
C GLY A 127 8.23 -19.96 -35.70
N LEU A 128 7.63 -20.74 -36.61
CA LEU A 128 7.21 -20.27 -37.94
C LEU A 128 6.18 -19.13 -37.85
N LEU A 129 5.27 -19.22 -36.87
CA LEU A 129 4.30 -18.16 -36.60
C LEU A 129 4.97 -16.89 -36.09
N GLY A 130 5.98 -17.03 -35.20
CA GLY A 130 6.80 -15.92 -34.75
C GLY A 130 7.51 -15.21 -35.92
N LEU A 131 8.14 -15.98 -36.82
CA LEU A 131 8.78 -15.45 -38.02
C LEU A 131 7.80 -14.64 -38.88
N LEU A 132 6.63 -15.21 -39.18
CA LEU A 132 5.62 -14.57 -40.01
C LEU A 132 5.09 -13.27 -39.37
N LEU A 133 4.77 -13.31 -38.08
CA LEU A 133 4.22 -12.14 -37.36
C LEU A 133 5.24 -11.01 -37.26
N THR A 134 6.51 -11.32 -36.99
CA THR A 134 7.58 -10.32 -36.96
C THR A 134 7.84 -9.74 -38.34
N PHE A 135 7.83 -10.55 -39.40
CA PHE A 135 7.93 -10.06 -40.77
C PHE A 135 6.81 -9.07 -41.12
N VAL A 136 5.56 -9.39 -40.76
CA VAL A 136 4.42 -8.50 -40.99
C VAL A 136 4.58 -7.18 -40.21
N PHE A 137 5.04 -7.25 -38.96
CA PHE A 137 5.33 -6.07 -38.14
C PHE A 137 6.40 -5.18 -38.79
N ASP A 138 7.54 -5.75 -39.17
CA ASP A 138 8.64 -5.02 -39.80
C ASP A 138 8.21 -4.40 -41.14
N LEU A 139 7.43 -5.14 -41.94
CA LEU A 139 6.92 -4.63 -43.22
C LEU A 139 5.97 -3.45 -43.01
N LEU A 140 4.95 -3.59 -42.15
CA LEU A 140 3.95 -2.54 -41.93
C LEU A 140 4.56 -1.28 -41.31
N THR A 141 5.46 -1.44 -40.34
CA THR A 141 6.16 -0.32 -39.71
C THR A 141 7.08 0.40 -40.70
N THR A 142 7.72 -0.33 -41.60
CA THR A 142 8.57 0.26 -42.66
C THR A 142 7.74 0.97 -43.73
N VAL A 143 6.62 0.39 -44.17
CA VAL A 143 5.69 1.06 -45.11
C VAL A 143 5.07 2.31 -44.50
N SER A 144 4.81 2.32 -43.19
CA SER A 144 4.29 3.51 -42.50
C SER A 144 5.22 4.71 -42.60
N PHE A 145 6.54 4.47 -42.68
CA PHE A 145 7.54 5.52 -42.87
C PHE A 145 7.46 6.12 -44.27
N LEU A 146 7.13 5.34 -45.31
CA LEU A 146 6.88 5.84 -46.67
C LEU A 146 5.71 6.82 -46.69
N VAL A 147 4.60 6.46 -46.04
CA VAL A 147 3.38 7.28 -45.95
C VAL A 147 3.65 8.58 -45.17
N PHE A 148 4.40 8.50 -44.07
CA PHE A 148 4.71 9.66 -43.23
C PHE A 148 5.73 10.62 -43.87
N ALA A 149 6.80 10.07 -44.45
CA ALA A 149 7.91 10.87 -44.98
C ALA A 149 7.75 11.28 -46.46
N GLY A 150 6.66 10.87 -47.13
CA GLY A 150 6.38 11.22 -48.52
C GLY A 150 7.45 10.74 -49.51
N LEU A 151 8.10 9.61 -49.22
CA LEU A 151 9.24 9.12 -49.98
C LEU A 151 8.81 8.51 -51.33
N ASN A 152 9.62 8.73 -52.37
CA ASN A 152 9.45 8.03 -53.64
C ASN A 152 9.93 6.57 -53.54
N LEU A 153 9.47 5.72 -54.48
CA LEU A 153 9.72 4.27 -54.46
C LEU A 153 11.22 3.92 -54.36
N GLN A 154 12.09 4.69 -55.01
CA GLN A 154 13.54 4.49 -54.94
C GLN A 154 14.10 4.72 -53.52
N LYS A 155 13.75 5.83 -52.86
CA LYS A 155 14.22 6.12 -51.49
C LYS A 155 13.69 5.11 -50.47
N PHE A 156 12.47 4.61 -50.69
CA PHE A 156 11.92 3.52 -49.88
C PHE A 156 12.73 2.22 -50.02
N LEU A 157 13.00 1.78 -51.24
CA LEU A 157 13.81 0.58 -51.48
C LEU A 157 15.20 0.70 -50.84
N VAL A 158 15.81 1.88 -50.90
CA VAL A 158 17.07 2.16 -50.21
C VAL A 158 16.91 2.03 -48.68
N SER A 159 15.87 2.59 -48.07
CA SER A 159 15.63 2.43 -46.62
C SER A 159 15.42 0.98 -46.19
N VAL A 160 14.72 0.18 -47.02
CA VAL A 160 14.51 -1.26 -46.77
C VAL A 160 15.85 -2.01 -46.81
N ILE A 161 16.72 -1.70 -47.76
CA ILE A 161 18.06 -2.30 -47.87
C ILE A 161 18.92 -1.93 -46.65
N TYR A 162 18.91 -0.67 -46.22
CA TYR A 162 19.66 -0.24 -45.04
C TYR A 162 19.13 -0.84 -43.73
N GLY A 163 17.82 -1.06 -43.63
CA GLY A 163 17.16 -1.69 -42.47
C GLY A 163 17.25 -3.22 -42.45
N LEU A 164 17.68 -3.85 -43.55
CA LEU A 164 17.59 -5.30 -43.74
C LEU A 164 18.30 -6.10 -42.64
N SER A 165 19.48 -5.66 -42.19
CA SER A 165 20.21 -6.30 -41.11
C SER A 165 19.46 -6.23 -39.77
N PHE A 166 18.76 -5.13 -39.51
CA PHE A 166 17.92 -4.94 -38.32
C PHE A 166 16.70 -5.85 -38.37
N TYR A 167 15.99 -5.90 -39.51
CA TYR A 167 14.82 -6.79 -39.69
C TYR A 167 15.20 -8.26 -39.57
N ILE A 168 16.33 -8.69 -40.15
CA ILE A 168 16.80 -10.08 -40.05
C ILE A 168 17.07 -10.45 -38.59
N LEU A 169 17.76 -9.60 -37.83
CA LEU A 169 18.03 -9.86 -36.42
C LEU A 169 16.75 -9.91 -35.59
N HIS A 170 15.79 -9.01 -35.86
CA HIS A 170 14.49 -9.00 -35.20
C HIS A 170 13.68 -10.27 -35.48
N MET A 171 13.63 -10.69 -36.75
CA MET A 171 12.98 -11.93 -37.19
C MET A 171 13.62 -13.17 -36.55
N VAL A 172 14.94 -13.28 -36.54
CA VAL A 172 15.65 -14.44 -35.93
C VAL A 172 15.38 -14.51 -34.43
N SER A 173 15.51 -13.38 -33.73
CA SER A 173 15.29 -13.29 -32.29
C SER A 173 13.87 -13.70 -31.88
N ASN A 174 12.84 -13.11 -32.52
CA ASN A 174 11.45 -13.48 -32.25
C ASN A 174 11.13 -14.93 -32.63
N THR A 175 11.70 -15.43 -33.74
CA THR A 175 11.55 -16.85 -34.12
C THR A 175 12.07 -17.78 -33.03
N LEU A 176 13.24 -17.48 -32.46
CA LEU A 176 13.82 -18.25 -31.35
C LEU A 176 12.98 -18.14 -30.07
N ILE A 177 12.47 -16.96 -29.73
CA ILE A 177 11.58 -16.76 -28.58
C ILE A 177 10.30 -17.60 -28.75
N PHE A 178 9.69 -17.57 -29.93
CA PHE A 178 8.48 -18.34 -30.22
C PHE A 178 8.73 -19.84 -30.33
N PHE A 179 9.92 -20.28 -30.75
CA PHE A 179 10.27 -21.69 -30.82
C PHE A 179 10.60 -22.26 -29.43
N LEU A 180 11.39 -21.54 -28.62
CA LEU A 180 11.91 -22.02 -27.33
C LEU A 180 11.04 -21.60 -26.15
N VAL A 181 10.80 -20.29 -26.00
CA VAL A 181 10.27 -19.70 -24.77
C VAL A 181 8.76 -19.90 -24.67
N ILE A 182 8.01 -19.55 -25.71
CA ILE A 182 6.54 -19.61 -25.70
C ILE A 182 6.01 -21.02 -25.36
N PRO A 183 6.46 -22.11 -26.00
CA PRO A 183 5.93 -23.44 -25.70
C PRO A 183 6.32 -23.95 -24.32
N LEU A 184 7.50 -23.56 -23.81
CA LEU A 184 7.93 -23.88 -22.45
C LEU A 184 7.06 -23.17 -21.40
N MET A 185 6.79 -21.88 -21.61
CA MET A 185 5.92 -21.09 -20.74
C MET A 185 4.49 -21.66 -20.70
N ILE A 186 3.90 -21.96 -21.86
CA ILE A 186 2.57 -22.57 -21.95
C ILE A 186 2.52 -23.87 -21.13
N ARG A 187 3.51 -24.76 -21.30
CA ARG A 187 3.58 -26.03 -20.56
C ARG A 187 3.73 -25.83 -19.05
N ALA A 188 4.63 -24.94 -18.63
CA ALA A 188 4.87 -24.66 -17.22
C ALA A 188 3.58 -24.16 -16.53
N LEU A 189 2.84 -23.31 -17.24
CA LEU A 189 1.61 -22.69 -16.75
C LEU A 189 0.42 -23.64 -16.77
N GLU A 190 0.28 -24.49 -17.79
CA GLU A 190 -0.82 -25.45 -17.87
C GLU A 190 -0.66 -26.65 -16.94
N LYS A 191 0.57 -27.18 -16.77
CA LYS A 191 0.82 -28.42 -16.02
C LYS A 191 0.79 -28.24 -14.50
N ARG A 192 1.23 -27.09 -13.98
CA ARG A 192 1.41 -26.88 -12.53
C ARG A 192 0.30 -26.08 -11.86
N ILE A 193 -0.52 -25.38 -12.65
CA ILE A 193 -1.44 -24.39 -12.10
C ILE A 193 -2.81 -24.51 -12.79
N PRO A 194 -3.88 -24.91 -12.07
CA PRO A 194 -5.21 -25.06 -12.67
C PRO A 194 -5.91 -23.71 -12.88
N ASN A 195 -5.57 -22.68 -12.10
CA ASN A 195 -6.22 -21.36 -12.15
C ASN A 195 -5.43 -20.35 -13.00
N LEU A 196 -6.12 -19.68 -13.94
CA LEU A 196 -5.58 -18.64 -14.81
C LEU A 196 -4.92 -17.47 -14.02
N GLN A 197 -5.40 -17.12 -12.82
CA GLN A 197 -4.77 -16.09 -11.95
C GLN A 197 -3.32 -16.44 -11.62
N SER A 198 -3.14 -17.63 -11.07
CA SER A 198 -1.86 -18.14 -10.62
C SER A 198 -0.91 -18.38 -11.79
N ARG A 199 -1.44 -18.64 -13.01
CA ARG A 199 -0.65 -18.70 -14.25
C ARG A 199 -0.07 -17.33 -14.59
N VAL A 200 -0.90 -16.30 -14.59
CA VAL A 200 -0.48 -14.92 -14.88
C VAL A 200 0.54 -14.45 -13.85
N LEU A 201 0.34 -14.76 -12.57
CA LEU A 201 1.29 -14.43 -11.49
C LEU A 201 2.64 -15.17 -11.61
N LEU A 202 2.64 -16.47 -11.94
CA LEU A 202 3.89 -17.20 -12.17
C LEU A 202 4.64 -16.66 -13.39
N LEU A 203 3.92 -16.27 -14.43
CA LEU A 203 4.49 -15.63 -15.61
C LEU A 203 5.15 -14.29 -15.25
N LEU A 204 4.53 -13.47 -14.39
CA LEU A 204 5.15 -12.26 -13.83
C LEU A 204 6.41 -12.54 -12.98
N LEU A 205 6.43 -13.66 -12.24
CA LEU A 205 7.57 -14.08 -11.42
C LEU A 205 8.76 -14.51 -12.29
N VAL A 206 8.52 -15.36 -13.30
CA VAL A 206 9.55 -15.84 -14.23
C VAL A 206 10.13 -14.68 -15.04
N VAL A 207 9.27 -13.72 -15.43
CA VAL A 207 9.69 -12.50 -16.10
C VAL A 207 10.58 -11.64 -15.20
N ASN A 208 10.23 -11.45 -13.92
CA ASN A 208 11.07 -10.72 -12.98
C ASN A 208 12.45 -11.37 -12.83
N LEU A 209 12.50 -12.70 -12.71
CA LEU A 209 13.76 -13.46 -12.67
C LEU A 209 14.61 -13.25 -13.93
N LEU A 210 14.00 -13.24 -15.11
CA LEU A 210 14.71 -13.01 -16.38
C LEU A 210 15.23 -11.57 -16.49
N VAL A 211 14.44 -10.57 -16.05
CA VAL A 211 14.85 -9.15 -16.05
C VAL A 211 16.00 -8.91 -15.07
N THR A 212 16.04 -9.60 -13.93
CA THR A 212 17.15 -9.50 -12.97
C THR A 212 18.46 -10.15 -13.43
N CYS A 213 18.43 -10.97 -14.49
CA CYS A 213 19.62 -11.68 -14.99
C CYS A 213 20.33 -10.96 -16.16
N VAL A 214 19.84 -9.81 -16.62
CA VAL A 214 20.49 -9.04 -17.69
C VAL A 214 21.54 -8.09 -17.09
N PRO A 215 22.84 -8.23 -17.40
CA PRO A 215 23.86 -7.28 -16.94
C PRO A 215 23.72 -5.95 -17.68
N ASN A 216 23.43 -4.86 -16.97
CA ASN A 216 23.41 -3.51 -17.55
C ASN A 216 24.82 -2.90 -17.58
N TYR A 217 25.39 -2.74 -18.78
CA TYR A 217 26.51 -1.82 -19.00
C TYR A 217 25.98 -0.43 -19.40
N ALA A 218 26.65 0.61 -18.88
CA ALA A 218 26.62 2.04 -19.25
C ALA A 218 25.81 3.04 -18.38
N LEU A 219 26.56 3.63 -17.42
CA LEU A 219 26.77 5.06 -17.14
C LEU A 219 25.65 6.09 -17.42
N ALA A 220 25.29 6.90 -16.41
CA ALA A 220 25.97 8.18 -16.15
C ALA A 220 25.29 9.00 -15.03
N SER A 221 26.13 9.50 -14.12
CA SER A 221 25.89 10.61 -13.20
C SER A 221 25.34 11.85 -13.91
N LEU A 222 24.30 12.50 -13.37
CA LEU A 222 24.00 13.94 -13.58
C LEU A 222 22.90 14.44 -12.62
N ASN A 223 23.29 15.40 -11.76
CA ASN A 223 22.51 16.38 -10.98
C ASN A 223 21.06 16.05 -10.59
N THR A 224 20.86 15.78 -9.29
CA THR A 224 19.57 15.67 -8.60
C THR A 224 18.75 16.98 -8.68
N PRO A 225 17.56 16.98 -9.30
CA PRO A 225 16.57 18.03 -9.08
C PRO A 225 16.11 17.98 -7.62
N GLN A 226 15.96 19.14 -6.97
CA GLN A 226 15.34 19.22 -5.65
C GLN A 226 13.90 18.67 -5.72
N THR A 227 13.60 17.66 -4.90
CA THR A 227 12.25 17.11 -4.71
C THR A 227 11.35 18.15 -4.05
N ILE A 228 10.12 18.31 -4.53
CA ILE A 228 9.10 19.14 -3.87
C ILE A 228 8.76 18.43 -2.54
N PRO A 229 9.00 19.05 -1.36
CA PRO A 229 8.63 18.43 -0.09
C PRO A 229 7.11 18.18 -0.06
N GLU A 230 6.75 16.94 0.26
CA GLU A 230 5.39 16.39 0.15
C GLU A 230 4.41 17.14 1.07
N ILE A 231 3.22 17.46 0.52
CA ILE A 231 2.16 18.23 1.20
C ILE A 231 1.25 17.29 2.00
N LEU A 232 1.18 16.01 1.61
CA LEU A 232 0.17 15.04 2.04
C LEU A 232 0.17 14.76 3.53
N VAL A 233 1.36 14.54 4.06
CA VAL A 233 1.76 14.63 5.45
C VAL A 233 3.26 14.97 5.36
N PRO A 234 3.74 16.13 5.85
CA PRO A 234 5.13 16.49 5.68
C PRO A 234 6.00 15.45 6.39
N SER A 235 6.66 14.58 5.64
CA SER A 235 7.72 13.75 6.20
C SER A 235 8.80 14.69 6.70
N SER A 236 9.24 14.51 7.95
CA SER A 236 10.38 15.26 8.49
C SER A 236 11.65 14.73 7.84
N SER A 237 11.84 14.97 6.54
CA SER A 237 13.05 14.60 5.82
C SER A 237 14.18 15.56 6.19
N GLY A 238 14.69 15.43 7.43
CA GLY A 238 16.01 15.83 7.93
C GLY A 238 16.65 17.19 7.59
N LYS A 239 16.02 18.11 6.85
CA LYS A 239 16.69 19.32 6.33
C LYS A 239 15.94 20.64 6.56
N ASP A 240 14.66 20.63 6.89
CA ASP A 240 13.94 21.88 7.19
C ASP A 240 14.13 22.26 8.67
N SER A 241 15.23 22.95 8.94
CA SER A 241 15.65 23.47 10.25
C SER A 241 14.76 24.58 10.83
N THR A 242 13.68 24.95 10.14
CA THR A 242 12.80 26.09 10.51
C THR A 242 11.39 25.70 10.89
N SER A 243 10.95 24.44 10.65
CA SER A 243 9.61 24.02 11.03
C SER A 243 9.58 23.44 12.44
N PHE A 244 8.82 24.06 13.35
CA PHE A 244 8.55 23.53 14.68
C PHE A 244 7.67 22.25 14.67
N TYR A 245 7.37 21.65 13.51
CA TYR A 245 6.71 20.35 13.39
C TYR A 245 7.64 19.25 13.94
N LEU A 246 7.49 18.93 15.22
CA LEU A 246 8.15 17.80 15.87
C LEU A 246 7.26 16.57 15.72
N SER A 247 7.76 15.53 15.04
CA SER A 247 7.15 14.18 15.09
C SER A 247 7.45 13.54 16.45
N ASP A 248 6.50 12.79 17.01
CA ASP A 248 6.60 12.20 18.36
C ASP A 248 7.36 10.88 18.34
N GLY A 249 7.45 10.27 17.16
CA GLY A 249 8.52 9.34 16.86
C GLY A 249 8.73 9.16 15.35
N ILE A 250 9.95 8.77 15.00
CA ILE A 250 10.31 8.37 13.64
C ILE A 250 11.03 7.02 13.73
N LEU A 251 10.61 6.06 12.91
CA LEU A 251 11.37 4.83 12.68
C LEU A 251 11.67 4.72 11.18
N ASN A 252 12.93 4.46 10.84
CA ASN A 252 13.38 4.34 9.46
C ASN A 252 13.57 2.88 9.07
N CYS A 253 13.46 2.58 7.78
CA CYS A 253 13.58 1.22 7.25
C CYS A 253 14.95 0.57 7.46
N GLN A 254 15.98 1.37 7.72
CA GLN A 254 17.30 0.88 8.11
C GLN A 254 17.24 0.11 9.43
N ASP A 255 16.29 0.44 10.30
CA ASP A 255 16.14 -0.20 11.61
C ASP A 255 15.22 -1.42 11.56
N PHE A 256 14.27 -1.48 10.62
CA PHE A 256 13.22 -2.51 10.62
C PHE A 256 13.78 -3.93 10.63
N VAL A 257 14.75 -4.25 9.76
CA VAL A 257 15.36 -5.60 9.71
C VAL A 257 15.99 -6.01 11.05
N TYR A 258 16.46 -5.03 11.81
CA TYR A 258 17.07 -5.23 13.14
C TYR A 258 16.07 -5.08 14.29
N LEU A 259 14.79 -4.98 13.99
CA LEU A 259 13.72 -5.10 14.97
C LEU A 259 13.06 -6.47 14.81
N ASN A 260 12.69 -7.06 15.93
CA ASN A 260 11.85 -8.24 15.88
C ASN A 260 10.44 -7.81 15.44
N HIS A 261 10.02 -8.27 14.26
CA HIS A 261 8.73 -7.90 13.68
C HIS A 261 8.25 -8.96 12.69
N SER A 262 6.98 -9.32 12.83
CA SER A 262 6.23 -10.16 11.89
C SER A 262 5.34 -9.34 10.95
N GLY A 263 5.18 -8.04 11.22
CA GLY A 263 4.35 -7.11 10.47
C GLY A 263 4.41 -5.69 11.04
N LEU A 264 3.57 -4.79 10.52
CA LEU A 264 3.59 -3.37 10.91
C LEU A 264 3.29 -3.16 12.41
N ALA A 265 2.36 -3.93 12.97
CA ALA A 265 1.94 -3.80 14.37
C ALA A 265 3.12 -3.90 15.36
N GLU A 266 4.00 -4.87 15.17
CA GLU A 266 5.18 -5.08 16.03
C GLU A 266 6.17 -3.90 16.00
N LEU A 267 6.18 -3.11 14.92
CA LEU A 267 6.97 -1.87 14.88
C LEU A 267 6.25 -0.73 15.60
N LEU A 268 4.93 -0.67 15.47
CA LEU A 268 4.13 0.40 16.06
C LEU A 268 4.10 0.36 17.59
N LYS A 269 4.25 -0.82 18.21
CA LYS A 269 4.29 -0.91 19.68
C LYS A 269 5.44 -0.14 20.31
N PHE A 270 6.50 0.22 19.58
CA PHE A 270 7.61 0.98 20.16
C PHE A 270 7.40 2.50 20.10
N PHE A 271 6.22 3.00 19.70
CA PHE A 271 5.87 4.40 19.85
C PHE A 271 5.07 4.64 21.14
N PRO A 272 5.38 5.71 21.89
CA PRO A 272 4.66 6.06 23.13
C PRO A 272 3.18 6.33 22.85
N GLY A 273 2.30 5.91 23.75
CA GLY A 273 0.85 6.16 23.67
C GLY A 273 0.11 5.31 22.65
N LEU A 274 0.74 4.25 22.12
CA LEU A 274 0.10 3.28 21.21
C LEU A 274 -0.11 1.92 21.90
N TRP A 275 -1.32 1.36 21.74
CA TRP A 275 -1.69 0.01 22.14
C TRP A 275 -2.16 -0.79 20.94
N LEU A 276 -1.91 -2.10 20.98
CA LEU A 276 -2.34 -3.02 19.94
C LEU A 276 -3.39 -3.96 20.51
N ARG A 277 -4.48 -4.16 19.77
CA ARG A 277 -5.45 -5.22 20.04
C ARG A 277 -5.24 -6.30 18.99
N ASN A 278 -4.62 -7.40 19.40
CA ASN A 278 -4.25 -8.50 18.53
C ASN A 278 -5.11 -9.73 18.84
N SER A 279 -5.74 -10.24 17.80
CA SER A 279 -6.70 -11.35 17.86
C SER A 279 -6.04 -12.71 17.67
N GLY A 280 -4.75 -12.81 18.02
CA GLY A 280 -3.99 -14.05 18.00
C GLY A 280 -3.40 -14.38 16.63
N GLY A 281 -3.81 -15.53 16.08
CA GLY A 281 -3.10 -16.24 15.00
C GLY A 281 -2.76 -15.44 13.73
N PHE A 282 -2.00 -16.07 12.84
CA PHE A 282 -1.52 -15.41 11.62
C PHE A 282 -2.68 -14.86 10.78
N GLY A 283 -2.53 -13.61 10.33
CA GLY A 283 -3.51 -12.97 9.43
C GLY A 283 -4.84 -12.57 10.07
N GLN A 284 -4.98 -12.77 11.38
CA GLN A 284 -6.10 -12.21 12.14
C GLN A 284 -5.99 -10.70 12.23
N PRO A 285 -7.10 -9.95 12.29
CA PRO A 285 -7.01 -8.50 12.34
C PRO A 285 -6.26 -8.03 13.59
N ILE A 286 -5.35 -7.08 13.37
CA ILE A 286 -4.66 -6.37 14.43
C ILE A 286 -5.03 -4.90 14.30
N TRP A 287 -5.54 -4.32 15.38
CA TRP A 287 -5.95 -2.93 15.41
C TRP A 287 -5.05 -2.09 16.30
N LEU A 288 -4.98 -0.82 15.95
CA LEU A 288 -4.27 0.20 16.70
C LEU A 288 -5.23 1.01 17.55
N GLN A 289 -4.87 1.23 18.80
CA GLN A 289 -5.52 2.15 19.71
C GLN A 289 -4.52 3.23 20.15
N MET A 290 -4.96 4.49 20.19
CA MET A 290 -4.09 5.66 20.43
C MET A 290 -4.57 6.40 21.68
N GLN A 291 -3.65 6.68 22.60
CA GLN A 291 -3.87 7.51 23.81
C GLN A 291 -5.11 7.13 24.64
N GLY A 292 -5.44 5.84 24.72
CA GLY A 292 -6.62 5.39 25.47
C GLY A 292 -7.95 5.94 24.92
N LEU A 293 -8.05 6.20 23.61
CA LEU A 293 -9.30 6.52 22.93
C LEU A 293 -9.84 5.31 22.15
N PRO A 294 -11.12 5.27 21.75
CA PRO A 294 -11.65 4.22 20.88
C PRO A 294 -10.89 4.06 19.53
N PHE A 295 -10.95 2.89 18.89
CA PHE A 295 -10.13 2.52 17.71
C PHE A 295 -10.26 3.47 16.50
N ASN A 296 -11.40 4.12 16.33
CA ASN A 296 -11.70 4.99 15.19
C ASN A 296 -11.28 6.46 15.40
N GLN A 297 -10.48 6.75 16.42
CA GLN A 297 -10.05 8.11 16.75
C GLN A 297 -8.66 8.48 16.21
N GLY A 298 -7.90 7.47 15.77
CA GLY A 298 -6.61 7.60 15.12
C GLY A 298 -6.69 7.45 13.60
N GLY A 299 -5.61 7.82 12.89
CA GLY A 299 -5.54 7.66 11.44
C GLY A 299 -4.23 7.07 10.95
N ILE A 300 -4.26 6.25 9.91
CA ILE A 300 -3.08 5.63 9.29
C ILE A 300 -3.08 5.89 7.79
N PHE A 301 -2.00 6.49 7.32
CA PHE A 301 -1.84 6.90 5.93
C PHE A 301 -0.66 6.19 5.29
N LEU A 302 -0.81 5.75 4.05
CA LEU A 302 0.29 5.34 3.19
C LEU A 302 0.53 6.42 2.14
N GLU A 303 1.49 7.32 2.38
CA GLU A 303 1.79 8.46 1.49
C GLU A 303 0.53 9.30 1.19
N GLY A 304 -0.26 9.63 2.23
CA GLY A 304 -1.52 10.35 2.07
C GLY A 304 -2.74 9.51 1.65
N LEU A 305 -2.56 8.23 1.34
CA LEU A 305 -3.64 7.26 1.12
C LEU A 305 -4.26 6.84 2.48
N PRO A 306 -5.50 7.22 2.82
CA PRO A 306 -6.18 6.71 4.02
C PRO A 306 -6.37 5.19 3.96
N LEU A 307 -5.91 4.50 4.99
CA LEU A 307 -6.01 3.04 5.11
C LEU A 307 -7.21 2.60 5.93
N GLU A 308 -7.95 3.53 6.54
CA GLU A 308 -9.12 3.23 7.35
C GLU A 308 -10.23 2.62 6.49
N ASN A 309 -10.97 1.68 7.08
CA ASN A 309 -12.24 1.26 6.52
C ASN A 309 -13.26 2.38 6.75
N PRO A 310 -13.76 3.09 5.74
CA PRO A 310 -14.65 4.24 5.91
C PRO A 310 -16.02 3.85 6.49
N ILE A 311 -16.38 2.56 6.51
CA ILE A 311 -17.59 2.10 7.21
C ILE A 311 -17.35 2.02 8.72
N LEU A 312 -16.17 1.58 9.15
CA LEU A 312 -15.90 1.17 10.53
C LEU A 312 -14.93 2.09 11.28
N GLY A 313 -14.15 2.87 10.55
CA GLY A 313 -13.17 3.82 11.07
C GLY A 313 -11.83 3.20 11.53
N PHE A 314 -11.61 1.89 11.37
CA PHE A 314 -10.36 1.23 11.78
C PHE A 314 -9.57 0.60 10.62
N VAL A 315 -8.31 0.26 10.90
CA VAL A 315 -7.35 -0.32 9.94
C VAL A 315 -6.91 -1.68 10.46
N ASP A 316 -6.94 -2.71 9.60
CA ASP A 316 -6.27 -3.99 9.86
C ASP A 316 -4.78 -3.84 9.47
N LEU A 317 -3.90 -3.80 10.48
CA LEU A 317 -2.46 -3.57 10.30
C LEU A 317 -1.76 -4.70 9.53
N ASN A 318 -2.38 -5.88 9.42
CA ASN A 318 -1.83 -6.98 8.62
C ASN A 318 -1.94 -6.74 7.12
N LEU A 319 -2.68 -5.71 6.67
CA LEU A 319 -2.84 -5.40 5.26
C LEU A 319 -1.68 -4.59 4.65
N ILE A 320 -0.64 -4.28 5.44
CA ILE A 320 0.43 -3.36 5.03
C ILE A 320 1.79 -4.06 5.20
N PRO A 321 2.45 -4.43 4.10
CA PRO A 321 3.82 -4.95 4.14
C PRO A 321 4.82 -3.92 4.63
N VAL A 322 5.68 -4.33 5.57
CA VAL A 322 6.71 -3.47 6.15
C VAL A 322 7.81 -3.15 5.13
N GLU A 323 8.03 -4.05 4.17
CA GLU A 323 9.10 -3.99 3.17
C GLU A 323 8.94 -2.81 2.22
N TRP A 324 7.70 -2.38 1.99
CA TRP A 324 7.37 -1.23 1.14
C TRP A 324 7.66 0.10 1.84
N ILE A 325 7.67 0.09 3.17
CA ILE A 325 7.79 1.28 4.02
C ILE A 325 9.27 1.66 4.15
N LYS A 326 9.55 2.94 3.93
CA LYS A 326 10.83 3.61 4.18
C LYS A 326 10.87 4.23 5.57
N GLN A 327 9.77 4.80 6.02
CA GLN A 327 9.70 5.55 7.26
C GLN A 327 8.30 5.46 7.84
N ILE A 328 8.22 5.25 9.15
CA ILE A 328 7.02 5.36 9.96
C ILE A 328 7.15 6.64 10.78
N GLU A 329 6.18 7.52 10.65
CA GLU A 329 6.10 8.75 11.41
C GLU A 329 4.84 8.73 12.28
N TYR A 330 5.00 8.86 13.59
CA TYR A 330 3.89 8.94 14.52
C TYR A 330 3.76 10.36 15.07
N ARG A 331 2.53 10.88 15.01
CA ARG A 331 2.13 12.15 15.61
C ARG A 331 0.97 11.91 16.57
N SER A 332 1.17 12.25 17.83
CA SER A 332 0.21 12.14 18.91
C SER A 332 -0.84 13.27 18.89
N SER A 333 -0.63 14.33 18.11
CA SER A 333 -1.64 15.39 17.87
C SER A 333 -1.73 15.84 16.41
N ILE A 334 -2.93 16.24 15.95
CA ILE A 334 -3.17 16.76 14.59
C ILE A 334 -3.03 18.28 14.57
N THR A 335 -1.83 18.76 14.24
CA THR A 335 -1.53 20.20 14.10
C THR A 335 -1.65 20.70 12.65
N MET A 336 -2.29 19.93 11.77
CA MET A 336 -2.37 20.23 10.33
C MET A 336 -3.65 19.73 9.66
N SER A 337 -3.91 20.27 8.48
CA SER A 337 -4.97 19.79 7.59
C SER A 337 -4.58 18.45 6.94
N LEU A 338 -5.52 17.49 6.89
CA LEU A 338 -5.33 16.13 6.35
C LEU A 338 -6.16 15.91 5.07
N PRO A 339 -5.75 15.01 4.17
CA PRO A 339 -6.48 14.69 2.93
C PRO A 339 -7.77 13.87 3.16
N VAL A 340 -8.56 13.67 2.09
CA VAL A 340 -9.90 13.01 2.05
C VAL A 340 -10.04 11.85 3.04
N GLY A 341 -11.22 11.75 3.65
CA GLY A 341 -11.73 10.48 4.19
C GLY A 341 -11.22 10.09 5.56
N THR A 342 -10.43 10.95 6.22
CA THR A 342 -9.87 10.63 7.53
C THR A 342 -10.62 11.36 8.61
N TRP A 343 -11.16 10.63 9.60
CA TRP A 343 -11.74 11.19 10.82
C TRP A 343 -10.83 11.07 12.06
N PRO A 344 -9.49 11.14 11.96
CA PRO A 344 -8.67 11.09 13.14
C PRO A 344 -8.91 12.40 13.90
N LEU A 345 -9.12 12.26 15.19
CA LEU A 345 -9.39 13.37 16.09
C LEU A 345 -8.19 13.70 16.98
N ILE A 346 -7.33 12.70 17.21
CA ILE A 346 -6.18 12.82 18.09
C ILE A 346 -4.88 12.86 17.31
N GLY A 347 -4.49 11.76 16.68
CA GLY A 347 -3.15 11.56 16.12
C GLY A 347 -3.17 10.72 14.86
N ILE A 348 -2.03 10.71 14.17
CA ILE A 348 -1.86 10.00 12.90
C ILE A 348 -0.57 9.21 12.87
N ILE A 349 -0.58 8.16 12.06
CA ILE A 349 0.61 7.44 11.61
C ILE A 349 0.72 7.64 10.11
N ASN A 350 1.84 8.16 9.67
CA ASN A 350 2.16 8.30 8.26
C ASN A 350 3.25 7.32 7.86
N LEU A 351 2.97 6.54 6.83
CA LEU A 351 3.86 5.54 6.27
C LEU A 351 4.38 6.11 4.94
N ALA A 352 5.65 6.48 4.92
CA ALA A 352 6.34 6.85 3.69
C ALA A 352 7.01 5.61 3.09
N THR A 353 6.99 5.48 1.78
CA THR A 353 7.49 4.37 0.97
C THR A 353 8.88 4.69 0.40
N LYS A 354 9.57 3.67 -0.13
CA LYS A 354 10.92 3.88 -0.69
C LYS A 354 10.97 4.72 -1.96
N ALA A 355 9.83 4.92 -2.64
CA ALA A 355 9.70 5.76 -3.85
C ALA A 355 10.06 7.23 -3.59
N THR A 356 9.77 7.74 -2.39
CA THR A 356 9.97 9.16 -2.04
C THR A 356 11.44 9.53 -1.82
N SER A 357 12.39 8.64 -2.10
CA SER A 357 13.81 8.96 -2.00
C SER A 357 14.23 9.88 -3.15
N PRO A 358 14.71 11.12 -2.87
CA PRO A 358 15.28 12.01 -3.90
C PRO A 358 16.52 11.42 -4.61
N GLN A 359 17.03 10.30 -4.07
CA GLN A 359 18.28 9.63 -4.39
C GLN A 359 18.05 8.18 -4.84
N LEU A 360 17.12 7.91 -5.76
CA LEU A 360 17.14 6.65 -6.52
C LEU A 360 17.88 6.86 -7.86
N PRO A 361 19.21 7.09 -7.89
CA PRO A 361 19.95 7.23 -9.16
C PRO A 361 20.14 5.89 -9.87
N LYS A 362 19.92 4.77 -9.16
CA LYS A 362 20.11 3.39 -9.64
C LYS A 362 18.84 2.57 -9.39
N PRO A 363 18.50 1.62 -10.28
CA PRO A 363 17.47 0.62 -9.99
C PRO A 363 17.77 -0.06 -8.64
N TYR A 364 16.72 -0.22 -7.84
CA TYR A 364 16.78 -0.87 -6.54
C TYR A 364 15.79 -2.01 -6.53
N SER A 365 16.27 -3.22 -6.28
CA SER A 365 15.41 -4.37 -6.06
C SER A 365 15.66 -4.94 -4.67
N LYS A 366 14.62 -5.46 -4.03
CA LYS A 366 14.73 -6.20 -2.79
C LYS A 366 13.84 -7.42 -2.84
N VAL A 367 14.40 -8.57 -2.49
CA VAL A 367 13.66 -9.80 -2.28
C VAL A 367 13.85 -10.22 -0.84
N THR A 368 12.75 -10.43 -0.13
CA THR A 368 12.73 -10.98 1.22
C THR A 368 11.97 -12.29 1.19
N TYR A 369 12.57 -13.35 1.72
CA TYR A 369 11.91 -14.61 1.98
C TYR A 369 12.03 -14.94 3.46
N ARG A 370 10.92 -15.34 4.08
CA ARG A 370 10.87 -15.76 5.48
C ARG A 370 9.98 -16.99 5.64
N THR A 371 10.39 -17.91 6.49
CA THR A 371 9.67 -19.16 6.79
C THR A 371 9.87 -19.56 8.24
N GLY A 372 9.04 -20.46 8.78
CA GLY A 372 9.19 -20.87 10.17
C GLY A 372 8.07 -21.76 10.71
N SER A 373 7.84 -21.66 12.01
CA SER A 373 6.76 -22.35 12.73
C SER A 373 5.41 -22.23 12.02
N PHE A 374 4.55 -23.24 12.17
CA PHE A 374 3.19 -23.29 11.62
C PHE A 374 3.09 -23.26 10.09
N ASP A 375 4.09 -23.79 9.38
CA ASP A 375 4.19 -23.73 7.91
C ASP A 375 4.08 -22.30 7.38
N PHE A 376 4.56 -21.32 8.15
CA PHE A 376 4.58 -19.93 7.75
C PHE A 376 5.54 -19.75 6.57
N SER A 377 5.10 -19.06 5.52
CA SER A 377 5.92 -18.66 4.38
C SER A 377 5.50 -17.27 3.92
N ASP A 378 6.46 -16.38 3.72
CA ASP A 378 6.24 -15.06 3.15
C ASP A 378 7.37 -14.70 2.17
N VAL A 379 6.95 -14.28 0.97
CA VAL A 379 7.79 -13.79 -0.11
C VAL A 379 7.38 -12.35 -0.42
N ASN A 380 8.32 -11.44 -0.22
CA ASN A 380 8.17 -10.01 -0.49
C ASN A 380 9.14 -9.59 -1.59
N VAL A 381 8.65 -8.88 -2.60
CA VAL A 381 9.44 -8.33 -3.71
C VAL A 381 9.17 -6.84 -3.83
N LEU A 382 10.23 -6.06 -3.97
CA LEU A 382 10.16 -4.63 -4.19
C LEU A 382 11.12 -4.23 -5.31
N PHE A 383 10.64 -3.42 -6.24
CA PHE A 383 11.41 -2.85 -7.34
C PHE A 383 11.16 -1.35 -7.41
N ALA A 384 12.22 -0.56 -7.49
CA ALA A 384 12.16 0.89 -7.64
C ALA A 384 13.13 1.35 -8.72
N ARG A 385 12.70 2.27 -9.60
CA ARG A 385 13.56 2.85 -10.63
C ARG A 385 13.18 4.29 -10.93
N SER A 386 14.21 5.14 -11.05
CA SER A 386 14.07 6.48 -11.61
C SER A 386 14.46 6.46 -13.09
N PHE A 387 13.60 7.00 -13.93
CA PHE A 387 13.85 7.28 -15.33
C PHE A 387 14.15 8.78 -15.44
N GLY A 388 15.43 9.12 -15.64
CA GLY A 388 15.93 10.50 -15.66
C GLY A 388 15.30 11.39 -16.74
N LYS A 389 15.73 12.65 -16.84
CA LYS A 389 15.29 13.54 -17.91
C LYS A 389 15.81 13.05 -19.26
N ILE A 390 14.91 12.73 -20.19
CA ILE A 390 15.27 12.45 -21.57
C ILE A 390 15.78 13.77 -22.19
N ARG A 391 17.09 13.88 -22.43
CA ARG A 391 17.65 14.94 -23.28
C ARG A 391 17.57 14.46 -24.72
N LEU A 392 16.87 15.21 -25.56
CA LEU A 392 16.97 15.02 -27.01
C LEU A 392 18.45 15.16 -27.42
N PRO A 393 18.96 14.30 -28.32
CA PRO A 393 20.30 14.46 -28.85
C PRO A 393 20.45 15.86 -29.46
N LYS A 394 21.51 16.58 -29.08
CA LYS A 394 21.85 17.84 -29.74
C LYS A 394 22.07 17.53 -31.22
N SER A 395 21.34 18.22 -32.09
CA SER A 395 21.64 18.23 -33.53
C SER A 395 23.15 18.46 -33.73
N PRO A 396 23.84 17.65 -34.55
CA PRO A 396 25.24 17.87 -34.84
C PRO A 396 25.40 19.28 -35.40
N LYS A 397 26.22 20.10 -34.73
CA LYS A 397 26.61 21.40 -35.28
C LYS A 397 27.30 21.14 -36.61
N SER A 398 26.59 21.40 -37.70
CA SER A 398 27.17 21.56 -39.04
C SER A 398 28.29 22.59 -38.93
N LYS A 399 29.54 22.14 -38.99
CA LYS A 399 30.66 23.00 -39.39
C LYS A 399 30.43 23.32 -40.87
N THR A 400 29.80 24.45 -41.15
CA THR A 400 29.82 25.03 -42.49
C THR A 400 31.22 25.55 -42.76
N ASP A 401 31.99 24.77 -43.50
CA ASP A 401 33.17 25.22 -44.21
C ASP A 401 32.69 26.04 -45.42
N THR A 402 32.97 27.35 -45.42
CA THR A 402 32.56 28.25 -46.50
C THR A 402 33.67 28.35 -47.53
N SER A 403 33.60 27.55 -48.59
CA SER A 403 34.14 27.96 -49.89
C SER A 403 33.34 27.38 -51.06
N LYS A 404 32.91 28.30 -51.94
CA LYS A 404 32.49 28.14 -53.36
C LYS A 404 31.05 27.72 -53.70
N THR A 405 30.26 28.78 -53.93
CA THR A 405 29.41 29.11 -55.12
C THR A 405 28.25 28.21 -55.58
N ASN A 406 27.05 28.83 -55.48
CA ASN A 406 25.96 28.97 -56.45
C ASN A 406 25.14 27.76 -56.92
N LEU A 407 23.95 27.61 -56.33
CA LEU A 407 22.66 27.74 -57.05
C LEU A 407 21.49 27.85 -56.06
N ARG A 408 20.69 28.90 -56.23
CA ARG A 408 19.51 29.21 -55.41
C ARG A 408 18.37 28.27 -55.76
N THR A 409 17.97 27.43 -54.81
CA THR A 409 16.55 27.21 -54.50
C THR A 409 16.37 27.42 -53.00
N ARG A 410 15.78 28.56 -52.63
CA ARG A 410 15.26 28.78 -51.28
C ARG A 410 13.99 27.95 -51.15
N VAL A 411 14.14 26.71 -50.71
CA VAL A 411 13.11 26.11 -49.85
C VAL A 411 13.60 26.41 -48.44
N SER A 412 12.96 27.37 -47.78
CA SER A 412 13.08 27.50 -46.32
C SER A 412 12.87 26.10 -45.74
N PRO A 413 13.77 25.55 -44.90
CA PRO A 413 13.41 24.39 -44.13
C PRO A 413 12.21 24.85 -43.30
N VAL A 414 11.03 24.30 -43.63
CA VAL A 414 9.85 24.41 -42.78
C VAL A 414 10.35 24.08 -41.40
N SER A 415 10.26 25.10 -40.55
CA SER A 415 10.56 25.08 -39.12
C SER A 415 10.35 23.68 -38.57
N ALA A 416 11.40 23.12 -37.99
CA ALA A 416 11.30 22.00 -37.08
C ALA A 416 10.03 22.21 -36.25
N THR A 417 9.04 21.35 -36.47
CA THR A 417 7.81 21.35 -35.67
C THR A 417 8.27 21.27 -34.23
N GLU A 418 8.14 22.40 -33.54
CA GLU A 418 8.47 22.54 -32.14
C GLU A 418 7.77 21.39 -31.41
N SER A 419 8.59 20.54 -30.79
CA SER A 419 8.17 19.30 -30.16
C SER A 419 7.08 19.59 -29.12
N PHE A 420 5.86 19.15 -29.39
CA PHE A 420 4.67 19.37 -28.55
C PHE A 420 4.64 18.51 -27.26
N TRP A 421 5.75 17.89 -26.84
CA TRP A 421 5.74 16.78 -25.87
C TRP A 421 6.70 16.98 -24.69
N PRO A 422 6.35 16.55 -23.44
CA PRO A 422 6.84 17.23 -22.25
C PRO A 422 8.13 16.61 -21.70
N ILE A 423 9.07 17.49 -21.41
CA ILE A 423 10.43 17.21 -20.91
C ILE A 423 10.35 16.96 -19.39
N GLY A 424 10.31 15.71 -18.92
CA GLY A 424 10.11 15.42 -17.49
C GLY A 424 10.79 14.15 -16.96
N ARG A 425 11.05 14.10 -15.64
CA ARG A 425 11.55 12.90 -14.92
C ARG A 425 10.35 11.98 -14.60
N LYS A 426 10.53 10.66 -14.64
CA LYS A 426 9.52 9.67 -14.24
C LYS A 426 10.11 8.73 -13.20
N ASP A 427 9.40 8.45 -12.12
CA ASP A 427 9.83 7.48 -11.10
C ASP A 427 8.78 6.38 -10.94
N LEU A 428 9.22 5.15 -10.71
CA LEU A 428 8.37 3.97 -10.55
C LEU A 428 8.78 3.17 -9.31
N LEU A 429 7.79 2.76 -8.53
CA LEU A 429 7.91 1.77 -7.47
C LEU A 429 6.83 0.70 -7.64
N LEU A 430 7.24 -0.56 -7.57
CA LEU A 430 6.39 -1.74 -7.60
C LEU A 430 6.73 -2.62 -6.40
N GLY A 431 5.75 -2.90 -5.56
CA GLY A 431 5.85 -3.82 -4.44
C GLY A 431 4.82 -4.94 -4.57
N ALA A 432 5.20 -6.17 -4.22
CA ALA A 432 4.31 -7.31 -4.15
C ALA A 432 4.68 -8.21 -2.97
N GLU A 433 3.68 -8.75 -2.29
CA GLU A 433 3.82 -9.72 -1.21
C GLU A 433 2.88 -10.91 -1.43
N ILE A 434 3.39 -12.11 -1.16
CA ILE A 434 2.60 -13.32 -1.02
C ILE A 434 2.97 -13.96 0.32
N MET A 435 1.99 -14.06 1.21
CA MET A 435 2.17 -14.60 2.56
C MET A 435 1.12 -15.67 2.83
N GLY A 436 1.52 -16.77 3.46
CA GLY A 436 0.60 -17.84 3.82
C GLY A 436 1.05 -18.73 4.97
N THR A 437 0.08 -19.44 5.53
CA THR A 437 0.27 -20.54 6.50
C THR A 437 -0.84 -21.56 6.34
N ASN A 438 -0.54 -22.82 6.65
CA ASN A 438 -1.50 -23.93 6.61
C ASN A 438 -2.46 -23.96 7.81
N GLY A 439 -2.39 -23.00 8.74
CA GLY A 439 -3.38 -22.85 9.81
C GLY A 439 -3.23 -23.80 10.99
N ARG A 440 -2.01 -24.30 11.24
CA ARG A 440 -1.71 -25.23 12.34
C ARG A 440 -1.92 -24.63 13.74
N PHE A 441 -1.97 -23.30 13.88
CA PHE A 441 -2.31 -22.63 15.14
C PHE A 441 -3.77 -22.19 15.11
N VAL A 442 -4.63 -22.76 15.95
CA VAL A 442 -6.03 -22.31 16.18
C VAL A 442 -6.75 -21.93 14.86
N ASN A 443 -6.78 -22.82 13.85
CA ASN A 443 -7.42 -22.56 12.53
C ASN A 443 -7.02 -21.24 11.82
N SER A 444 -5.83 -20.71 12.09
CA SER A 444 -5.31 -19.46 11.50
C SER A 444 -4.75 -19.65 10.09
N ARG A 445 -5.43 -20.45 9.25
CA ARG A 445 -5.04 -20.59 7.85
C ARG A 445 -5.05 -19.21 7.22
N TYR A 446 -4.00 -18.84 6.50
CA TYR A 446 -3.90 -17.52 5.87
C TYR A 446 -3.35 -17.65 4.46
N ASP A 447 -3.92 -16.91 3.53
CA ASP A 447 -3.42 -16.69 2.17
C ASP A 447 -3.65 -15.21 1.82
N GLY A 448 -2.55 -14.45 1.80
CA GLY A 448 -2.51 -13.03 1.53
C GLY A 448 -1.73 -12.71 0.26
N GLN A 449 -2.31 -11.87 -0.60
CA GLN A 449 -1.65 -11.30 -1.78
C GLN A 449 -1.82 -9.79 -1.74
N LYS A 450 -0.71 -9.06 -1.73
CA LYS A 450 -0.70 -7.60 -1.62
C LYS A 450 0.16 -7.02 -2.73
N ILE A 451 -0.32 -5.99 -3.42
CA ILE A 451 0.38 -5.30 -4.50
C ILE A 451 0.26 -3.80 -4.27
N TYR A 452 1.37 -3.09 -4.40
CA TYR A 452 1.42 -1.64 -4.36
C TYR A 452 2.21 -1.11 -5.55
N THR A 453 1.71 -0.06 -6.18
CA THR A 453 2.37 0.63 -7.27
C THR A 453 2.31 2.13 -7.01
N ARG A 454 3.45 2.81 -7.22
CA ARG A 454 3.52 4.27 -7.22
C ARG A 454 4.30 4.73 -8.45
N MET A 455 3.67 5.59 -9.23
CA MET A 455 4.23 6.22 -10.42
C MET A 455 4.26 7.72 -10.22
N GLU A 456 5.41 8.33 -10.41
CA GLU A 456 5.58 9.78 -10.32
C GLU A 456 6.04 10.35 -11.65
N TYR A 457 5.50 11.51 -12.02
CA TYR A 457 5.86 12.22 -13.22
C TYR A 457 6.07 13.71 -12.93
N PHE A 458 7.23 14.22 -13.30
CA PHE A 458 7.64 15.60 -13.09
C PHE A 458 7.71 16.32 -14.44
N PRO A 459 6.57 16.79 -15.00
CA PRO A 459 6.55 17.46 -16.30
C PRO A 459 7.37 18.75 -16.30
N VAL A 460 7.38 19.46 -15.18
CA VAL A 460 8.18 20.67 -14.94
C VAL A 460 8.67 20.68 -13.49
N LYS A 461 9.61 21.57 -13.14
CA LYS A 461 10.22 21.58 -11.79
C LYS A 461 9.24 21.77 -10.63
N ASN A 462 8.12 22.42 -10.90
CA ASN A 462 7.14 22.83 -9.89
C ASN A 462 5.82 22.09 -9.97
N VAL A 463 5.69 21.09 -10.84
CA VAL A 463 4.50 20.25 -10.96
C VAL A 463 4.93 18.80 -10.85
N GLN A 464 4.21 18.02 -10.05
CA GLN A 464 4.41 16.59 -9.89
C GLN A 464 3.05 15.90 -9.93
N LEU A 465 2.94 14.89 -10.79
CA LEU A 465 1.78 14.01 -10.89
C LEU A 465 2.16 12.67 -10.24
N ILE A 466 1.32 12.16 -9.34
CA ILE A 466 1.54 10.89 -8.67
C ILE A 466 0.30 10.03 -8.88
N TYR A 467 0.50 8.81 -9.36
CA TYR A 467 -0.53 7.80 -9.40
C TYR A 467 -0.14 6.63 -8.50
N GLN A 468 -1.07 6.21 -7.65
CA GLN A 468 -0.91 5.12 -6.71
C GLN A 468 -2.00 4.09 -6.88
N LEU A 469 -1.62 2.83 -6.76
CA LEU A 469 -2.53 1.69 -6.75
C LEU A 469 -2.17 0.78 -5.58
N LEU A 470 -3.18 0.42 -4.77
CA LEU A 470 -3.09 -0.60 -3.74
C LEU A 470 -4.10 -1.72 -4.04
N PHE A 471 -3.63 -2.96 -4.03
CA PHE A 471 -4.48 -4.14 -4.12
C PHE A 471 -4.15 -5.11 -3.01
N ASN A 472 -5.15 -5.48 -2.21
CA ASN A 472 -5.03 -6.48 -1.17
C ASN A 472 -6.09 -7.56 -1.37
N ARG A 473 -5.70 -8.83 -1.38
CA ARG A 473 -6.56 -10.01 -1.26
C ARG A 473 -6.11 -10.80 -0.05
N VAL A 474 -7.04 -11.09 0.86
CA VAL A 474 -6.78 -11.89 2.04
C VAL A 474 -7.85 -12.96 2.16
N GLU A 475 -7.43 -14.20 2.40
CA GLU A 475 -8.29 -15.29 2.82
C GLU A 475 -7.75 -15.83 4.14
N ALA A 476 -8.56 -15.82 5.20
CA ALA A 476 -8.15 -16.21 6.54
C ALA A 476 -9.21 -17.12 7.19
N GLY A 477 -8.77 -18.18 7.87
CA GLY A 477 -9.59 -18.97 8.79
C GLY A 477 -9.76 -18.25 10.12
N PHE A 478 -10.76 -18.66 10.90
CA PHE A 478 -11.10 -18.05 12.18
C PHE A 478 -10.59 -18.88 13.36
N PRO A 479 -9.91 -18.27 14.36
CA PRO A 479 -9.49 -18.97 15.57
C PRO A 479 -10.69 -19.18 16.50
N GLY A 480 -11.35 -20.32 16.32
CA GLY A 480 -12.54 -20.66 17.09
C GLY A 480 -12.24 -21.49 18.33
N GLU A 481 -12.16 -20.85 19.49
CA GLU A 481 -12.61 -21.45 20.74
C GLU A 481 -13.23 -20.38 21.65
N ILE A 482 -14.55 -20.44 21.88
CA ILE A 482 -15.27 -19.58 22.83
C ILE A 482 -15.78 -20.48 23.95
N SER A 483 -15.34 -20.25 25.18
CA SER A 483 -15.81 -20.97 26.37
C SER A 483 -16.20 -19.98 27.46
N SER A 484 -17.50 -19.82 27.69
CA SER A 484 -18.01 -19.48 29.01
C SER A 484 -19.23 -20.36 29.31
N SER A 485 -19.23 -21.05 30.45
CA SER A 485 -20.38 -21.78 31.02
C SER A 485 -20.94 -23.01 30.26
N GLY A 486 -20.11 -23.80 29.57
CA GLY A 486 -20.54 -25.11 29.04
C GLY A 486 -21.30 -25.08 27.71
N GLN A 487 -21.49 -23.91 27.10
CA GLN A 487 -21.90 -23.76 25.70
C GLN A 487 -20.69 -23.31 24.86
N SER A 488 -19.87 -24.28 24.43
CA SER A 488 -18.78 -24.00 23.49
C SER A 488 -19.37 -23.80 22.10
N VAL A 489 -19.34 -22.59 21.55
CA VAL A 489 -19.61 -22.41 20.11
C VAL A 489 -18.29 -22.40 19.37
N LYS A 490 -18.06 -23.47 18.62
CA LYS A 490 -16.93 -23.60 17.71
C LYS A 490 -17.40 -23.22 16.32
N TYR A 491 -16.77 -22.20 15.71
CA TYR A 491 -16.79 -22.01 14.25
C TYR A 491 -15.45 -22.40 13.64
N PRO A 492 -15.10 -23.70 13.63
CA PRO A 492 -13.84 -24.14 13.04
C PRO A 492 -13.80 -23.90 11.52
N ASN A 493 -14.92 -23.52 10.90
CA ASN A 493 -15.07 -23.36 9.45
C ASN A 493 -15.40 -21.92 9.04
N LEU A 494 -15.40 -20.94 9.95
CA LEU A 494 -15.59 -19.55 9.57
C LEU A 494 -14.36 -19.05 8.80
N HIS A 495 -14.61 -18.58 7.58
CA HIS A 495 -13.60 -18.08 6.66
C HIS A 495 -13.89 -16.65 6.25
N ARG A 496 -12.90 -15.77 6.43
CA ARG A 496 -12.88 -14.39 5.95
C ARG A 496 -12.25 -14.33 4.57
N LYS A 497 -12.93 -13.67 3.63
CA LYS A 497 -12.38 -13.30 2.31
C LYS A 497 -12.51 -11.80 2.13
N GLN A 498 -11.38 -11.13 1.98
CA GLN A 498 -11.32 -9.69 1.80
C GLN A 498 -10.61 -9.34 0.49
N ARG A 499 -11.15 -8.36 -0.24
CA ARG A 499 -10.51 -7.73 -1.40
C ARG A 499 -10.65 -6.23 -1.32
N ARG A 500 -9.53 -5.52 -1.46
CA ARG A 500 -9.48 -4.06 -1.45
C ARG A 500 -8.68 -3.58 -2.66
N TYR A 501 -9.22 -2.56 -3.34
CA TYR A 501 -8.60 -1.88 -4.46
C TYR A 501 -8.67 -0.38 -4.18
N ASP A 502 -7.53 0.30 -4.15
CA ASP A 502 -7.46 1.75 -4.04
C ASP A 502 -6.70 2.32 -5.22
N HIS A 503 -7.29 3.33 -5.86
CA HIS A 503 -6.67 4.13 -6.90
C HIS A 503 -6.60 5.57 -6.43
N PHE A 504 -5.42 6.17 -6.49
CA PHE A 504 -5.19 7.56 -6.09
C PHE A 504 -4.41 8.29 -7.16
N LEU A 505 -4.91 9.46 -7.55
CA LEU A 505 -4.25 10.38 -8.46
C LEU A 505 -4.06 11.70 -7.74
N THR A 506 -2.82 12.17 -7.72
CA THR A 506 -2.41 13.39 -7.03
C THR A 506 -1.72 14.33 -8.02
N LEU A 507 -2.14 15.59 -8.03
CA LEU A 507 -1.42 16.69 -8.67
C LEU A 507 -0.86 17.60 -7.58
N LEU A 508 0.46 17.64 -7.47
CA LEU A 508 1.21 18.58 -6.65
C LEU A 508 1.65 19.74 -7.52
N TRP A 509 1.37 20.96 -7.10
CA TRP A 509 1.76 22.17 -7.80
C TRP A 509 2.34 23.21 -6.84
N GLN A 510 3.62 23.54 -7.02
CA GLN A 510 4.29 24.60 -6.30
C GLN A 510 4.24 25.90 -7.13
N THR A 511 3.26 26.76 -6.86
CA THR A 511 3.12 28.03 -7.59
C THR A 511 4.19 29.04 -7.22
N SER A 512 4.70 29.00 -5.98
CA SER A 512 5.80 29.84 -5.53
C SER A 512 6.65 29.14 -4.46
N PRO A 513 7.79 29.70 -4.03
CA PRO A 513 8.55 29.16 -2.89
C PRO A 513 7.72 29.05 -1.60
N HIS A 514 6.68 29.87 -1.48
CA HIS A 514 5.82 29.95 -0.29
C HIS A 514 4.51 29.20 -0.44
N LEU A 515 3.95 29.09 -1.65
CA LEU A 515 2.66 28.48 -1.90
C LEU A 515 2.79 27.14 -2.62
N LYS A 516 2.22 26.13 -1.97
CA LYS A 516 2.12 24.76 -2.43
C LYS A 516 0.65 24.35 -2.47
N GLN A 517 0.25 23.73 -3.56
CA GLN A 517 -1.11 23.27 -3.80
C GLN A 517 -1.11 21.81 -4.17
N LEU A 518 -2.19 21.15 -3.84
CA LEU A 518 -2.36 19.75 -4.03
C LEU A 518 -3.82 19.44 -4.36
N TRP A 519 -4.01 18.58 -5.35
CA TRP A 519 -5.32 18.03 -5.72
C TRP A 519 -5.25 16.51 -5.65
N HIS A 520 -6.22 15.90 -4.99
CA HIS A 520 -6.39 14.46 -4.94
C HIS A 520 -7.69 14.03 -5.55
N ILE A 521 -7.63 12.93 -6.28
CA ILE A 521 -8.78 12.13 -6.67
C ILE A 521 -8.50 10.72 -6.19
N ASN A 522 -9.45 10.15 -5.45
CA ASN A 522 -9.35 8.78 -4.97
C ASN A 522 -10.56 7.97 -5.37
N ALA A 523 -10.36 6.66 -5.53
CA ALA A 523 -11.43 5.70 -5.72
C ALA A 523 -11.06 4.38 -5.03
N THR A 524 -11.80 4.05 -3.98
CA THR A 524 -11.67 2.78 -3.26
C THR A 524 -12.83 1.86 -3.58
N LEU A 525 -12.55 0.57 -3.80
CA LEU A 525 -13.50 -0.53 -3.80
C LEU A 525 -13.08 -1.53 -2.74
N TYR A 526 -14.00 -1.84 -1.83
CA TYR A 526 -13.78 -2.83 -0.78
C TYR A 526 -14.88 -3.87 -0.82
N LEU A 527 -14.48 -5.13 -0.66
CA LEU A 527 -15.32 -6.30 -0.65
C LEU A 527 -14.86 -7.19 0.51
N GLU A 528 -15.79 -7.58 1.36
CA GLU A 528 -15.53 -8.51 2.45
C GLU A 528 -16.67 -9.51 2.55
N GLU A 529 -16.30 -10.77 2.77
CA GLU A 529 -17.24 -11.87 2.89
C GLU A 529 -16.76 -12.78 4.02
N TRP A 530 -17.70 -13.14 4.89
CA TRP A 530 -17.50 -14.11 5.96
C TRP A 530 -18.47 -15.26 5.71
N THR A 531 -17.92 -16.47 5.61
CA THR A 531 -18.70 -17.68 5.37
C THR A 531 -18.27 -18.78 6.31
N ASP A 532 -19.23 -19.37 6.99
CA ASP A 532 -19.12 -20.74 7.47
C ASP A 532 -20.04 -21.60 6.58
N TRP A 533 -19.54 -22.67 5.97
CA TRP A 533 -20.35 -23.52 5.08
C TRP A 533 -21.15 -24.59 5.86
N SER A 534 -20.84 -24.76 7.14
CA SER A 534 -21.55 -25.67 8.05
C SER A 534 -22.72 -25.00 8.77
N GLN A 535 -22.85 -23.68 8.65
CA GLN A 535 -23.89 -22.85 9.28
C GLN A 535 -24.49 -21.89 8.24
N PRO A 536 -25.70 -21.35 8.43
CA PRO A 536 -26.29 -20.36 7.52
C PRO A 536 -25.61 -18.97 7.58
N LEU A 537 -24.51 -18.82 8.33
CA LEU A 537 -23.79 -17.57 8.53
C LEU A 537 -23.06 -17.14 7.25
N HIS A 538 -23.70 -16.23 6.53
CA HIS A 538 -23.15 -15.58 5.33
C HIS A 538 -23.27 -14.06 5.45
N PHE A 539 -22.17 -13.40 5.78
CA PHE A 539 -22.07 -11.94 5.78
C PHE A 539 -21.29 -11.48 4.55
N ARG A 540 -21.80 -10.44 3.87
CA ARG A 540 -21.11 -9.82 2.74
C ARG A 540 -21.27 -8.32 2.81
N GLN A 541 -20.14 -7.63 2.74
CA GLN A 541 -20.06 -6.18 2.70
C GLN A 541 -19.35 -5.72 1.43
N ARG A 542 -19.90 -4.67 0.81
CA ARG A 542 -19.27 -4.03 -0.34
C ARG A 542 -19.50 -2.53 -0.26
N PHE A 543 -18.44 -1.75 -0.47
CA PHE A 543 -18.56 -0.30 -0.62
C PHE A 543 -17.62 0.26 -1.68
N THR A 544 -17.95 1.45 -2.16
CA THR A 544 -17.04 2.27 -2.96
C THR A 544 -16.95 3.68 -2.38
N SER A 545 -15.76 4.28 -2.41
CA SER A 545 -15.52 5.62 -1.86
C SER A 545 -14.75 6.52 -2.83
N PRO A 546 -15.32 6.91 -3.99
CA PRO A 546 -14.72 7.96 -4.81
C PRO A 546 -14.75 9.32 -4.08
N GLY A 547 -13.68 10.09 -4.19
CA GLY A 547 -13.57 11.40 -3.55
C GLY A 547 -12.58 12.33 -4.23
N VAL A 548 -12.66 13.60 -3.82
CA VAL A 548 -11.79 14.68 -4.26
C VAL A 548 -11.37 15.52 -3.06
N SER A 549 -10.10 15.92 -3.02
CA SER A 549 -9.56 16.86 -2.04
C SER A 549 -8.75 17.93 -2.73
N TYR A 550 -8.81 19.14 -2.17
CA TYR A 550 -7.89 20.21 -2.44
C TYR A 550 -7.19 20.62 -1.14
N LEU A 551 -5.87 20.58 -1.13
CA LEU A 551 -5.05 21.04 -0.02
C LEU A 551 -4.14 22.16 -0.49
N GLY A 552 -4.02 23.20 0.31
CA GLY A 552 -3.03 24.24 0.09
C GLY A 552 -2.22 24.51 1.35
N LYS A 553 -0.96 24.86 1.12
CA LYS A 553 0.03 25.17 2.15
C LYS A 553 0.75 26.45 1.76
N PHE A 554 0.67 27.45 2.62
CA PHE A 554 1.38 28.70 2.52
C PHE A 554 2.37 28.83 3.67
N SER A 555 3.67 28.91 3.36
CA SER A 555 4.74 28.94 4.36
C SER A 555 5.62 30.17 4.19
N THR A 556 5.74 30.95 5.26
CA THR A 556 6.70 32.06 5.42
C THR A 556 7.57 31.81 6.65
N GLN A 557 8.45 32.75 7.01
CA GLN A 557 9.21 32.63 8.27
C GLN A 557 8.30 32.75 9.51
N ARG A 558 7.23 33.56 9.43
CA ARG A 558 6.30 33.79 10.54
C ARG A 558 5.10 32.85 10.53
N HIS A 559 4.52 32.55 9.37
CA HIS A 559 3.28 31.78 9.28
C HIS A 559 3.46 30.47 8.53
N GLN A 560 2.75 29.43 8.97
CA GLN A 560 2.59 28.17 8.25
C GLN A 560 1.10 27.84 8.19
N ILE A 561 0.44 28.37 7.17
CA ILE A 561 -0.99 28.23 6.95
C ILE A 561 -1.24 27.01 6.08
N ASN A 562 -2.14 26.13 6.49
CA ASN A 562 -2.62 25.01 5.67
C ASN A 562 -4.14 25.00 5.64
N TRP A 563 -4.72 24.63 4.51
CA TRP A 563 -6.16 24.43 4.38
C TRP A 563 -6.47 23.17 3.59
N ASN A 564 -7.65 22.61 3.82
CA ASN A 564 -8.20 21.49 3.07
C ASN A 564 -9.70 21.69 2.82
N ALA A 565 -10.14 21.28 1.64
CA ALA A 565 -11.53 21.04 1.32
C ALA A 565 -11.65 19.67 0.66
N SER A 566 -12.54 18.83 1.16
CA SER A 566 -12.73 17.47 0.64
C SER A 566 -14.19 17.08 0.56
N LEU A 567 -14.50 16.29 -0.45
CA LEU A 567 -15.82 15.71 -0.71
C LEU A 567 -15.62 14.25 -1.12
N ALA A 568 -16.40 13.34 -0.54
CA ALA A 568 -16.44 11.95 -0.98
C ALA A 568 -17.88 11.46 -1.15
N TYR A 569 -18.04 10.40 -1.94
CA TYR A 569 -19.29 9.65 -2.05
C TYR A 569 -19.03 8.24 -1.54
N LEU A 570 -19.67 7.87 -0.44
CA LEU A 570 -19.52 6.58 0.17
C LEU A 570 -20.75 5.73 -0.12
N ASN A 571 -20.64 4.90 -1.15
CA ASN A 571 -21.71 4.02 -1.62
C ASN A 571 -21.60 2.66 -0.94
N ILE A 572 -22.64 2.24 -0.24
CA ILE A 572 -22.76 0.96 0.44
C ILE A 572 -23.70 0.07 -0.35
N PHE A 573 -23.28 -1.17 -0.60
CA PHE A 573 -24.04 -2.13 -1.39
C PHE A 573 -24.54 -3.29 -0.51
N GLY A 574 -25.85 -3.56 -0.59
CA GLY A 574 -26.51 -4.73 0.02
C GLY A 574 -26.66 -5.90 -0.96
N LYS A 575 -27.50 -6.89 -0.60
CA LYS A 575 -27.77 -8.09 -1.43
C LYS A 575 -28.36 -7.75 -2.81
N ASP A 576 -29.18 -6.70 -2.86
CA ASP A 576 -29.95 -6.28 -4.04
C ASP A 576 -29.31 -5.15 -4.88
N GLY A 577 -28.16 -4.62 -4.47
CA GLY A 577 -27.47 -3.55 -5.20
C GLY A 577 -27.02 -2.41 -4.29
N LEU A 578 -26.97 -1.19 -4.83
CA LEU A 578 -26.70 0.01 -4.05
C LEU A 578 -27.79 0.20 -2.99
N TRP A 579 -27.40 0.21 -1.73
CA TRP A 579 -28.32 0.29 -0.60
C TRP A 579 -28.35 1.70 -0.01
N HIS A 580 -27.20 2.34 0.16
CA HIS A 580 -27.11 3.69 0.72
C HIS A 580 -25.91 4.47 0.17
N THR A 581 -26.02 5.81 0.13
CA THR A 581 -24.93 6.70 -0.27
C THR A 581 -24.81 7.85 0.72
N GLU A 582 -23.66 7.97 1.35
CA GLU A 582 -23.31 9.12 2.20
C GLU A 582 -22.36 10.07 1.47
N LYS A 583 -22.46 11.37 1.79
CA LYS A 583 -21.68 12.42 1.12
C LYS A 583 -20.90 13.27 2.13
N PRO A 584 -19.88 12.69 2.79
CA PRO A 584 -19.10 13.43 3.77
C PRO A 584 -18.33 14.58 3.12
N ILE A 585 -18.34 15.72 3.81
CA ILE A 585 -17.59 16.92 3.45
C ILE A 585 -16.71 17.29 4.64
N VAL A 586 -15.44 17.60 4.37
CA VAL A 586 -14.51 18.09 5.39
C VAL A 586 -13.85 19.37 4.91
N PHE A 587 -13.86 20.38 5.77
CA PHE A 587 -13.06 21.59 5.63
C PHE A 587 -12.12 21.69 6.82
N SER A 588 -10.88 22.11 6.58
CA SER A 588 -9.98 22.48 7.66
C SER A 588 -9.10 23.66 7.29
N LEU A 589 -8.73 24.44 8.31
CA LEU A 589 -7.82 25.56 8.25
C LEU A 589 -6.93 25.50 9.48
N SER A 590 -5.63 25.59 9.28
CA SER A 590 -4.64 25.63 10.36
C SER A 590 -3.65 26.75 10.10
N ASP A 591 -3.21 27.45 11.14
CA ASP A 591 -2.05 28.34 11.09
C ASP A 591 -1.13 28.07 12.27
N GLN A 592 0.17 28.15 12.00
CA GLN A 592 1.21 28.22 13.02
C GLN A 592 1.97 29.53 12.86
N LEU A 593 1.85 30.38 13.87
CA LEU A 593 2.59 31.62 14.02
C LEU A 593 3.87 31.40 14.83
N ASN A 594 5.00 31.47 14.16
CA ASN A 594 6.34 31.52 14.76
C ASN A 594 6.59 32.93 15.30
N LEU A 595 6.43 33.12 16.62
CA LEU A 595 6.68 34.40 17.27
C LEU A 595 8.18 34.75 17.24
N ASN A 596 9.03 33.76 17.51
CA ASN A 596 10.48 33.87 17.50
C ASN A 596 11.13 32.48 17.34
N LYS A 597 12.46 32.39 17.48
CA LYS A 597 13.20 31.10 17.38
C LYS A 597 12.92 30.12 18.53
N LYS A 598 12.24 30.55 19.59
CA LYS A 598 11.96 29.75 20.79
C LYS A 598 10.48 29.38 20.94
N PHE A 599 9.55 30.17 20.41
CA PHE A 599 8.13 30.00 20.65
C PHE A 599 7.32 30.12 19.37
N SER A 600 6.37 29.18 19.22
CA SER A 600 5.32 29.23 18.20
C SER A 600 3.98 28.93 18.84
N LEU A 601 2.94 29.58 18.32
CA LEU A 601 1.55 29.31 18.67
C LEU A 601 0.80 28.94 17.41
N GLY A 602 -0.27 28.17 17.53
CA GLY A 602 -1.08 27.87 16.38
C GLY A 602 -2.42 27.28 16.76
N GLY A 603 -3.24 27.09 15.73
CA GLY A 603 -4.53 26.48 15.88
C GLY A 603 -4.99 25.81 14.59
N THR A 604 -5.85 24.81 14.74
CA THR A 604 -6.50 24.11 13.66
C THR A 604 -8.01 24.12 13.90
N LEU A 605 -8.74 24.70 12.96
CA LEU A 605 -10.19 24.61 12.87
C LEU A 605 -10.54 23.55 11.81
N ARG A 606 -11.48 22.67 12.14
CA ARG A 606 -11.97 21.65 11.22
C ARG A 606 -13.48 21.55 11.31
N TYR A 607 -14.16 21.53 10.18
CA TYR A 607 -15.59 21.29 10.09
C TYR A 607 -15.84 19.99 9.33
N ASN A 608 -16.61 19.09 9.92
CA ASN A 608 -17.04 17.84 9.30
C ASN A 608 -18.55 17.87 9.13
N TYR A 609 -19.02 17.55 7.94
CA TYR A 609 -20.42 17.36 7.63
C TYR A 609 -20.62 15.95 7.09
N LEU A 610 -21.56 15.21 7.67
CA LEU A 610 -21.96 13.90 7.17
C LEU A 610 -23.40 13.94 6.64
N LYS A 611 -24.33 14.43 7.48
CA LYS A 611 -25.72 14.72 7.10
C LYS A 611 -26.29 15.84 7.99
N SER A 612 -27.49 16.32 7.68
CA SER A 612 -28.11 17.49 8.33
C SER A 612 -28.08 17.47 9.86
N THR A 613 -28.23 16.31 10.51
CA THR A 613 -28.19 16.18 11.98
C THR A 613 -26.84 15.74 12.53
N LEU A 614 -25.89 15.36 11.66
CA LEU A 614 -24.56 14.85 12.01
C LEU A 614 -23.48 15.68 11.32
N HIS A 615 -23.15 16.77 11.97
CA HIS A 615 -22.04 17.64 11.60
C HIS A 615 -21.41 18.22 12.87
N GLY A 616 -20.23 18.82 12.74
CA GLY A 616 -19.53 19.38 13.88
C GLY A 616 -18.27 20.14 13.51
N ALA A 617 -17.94 21.14 14.34
CA ALA A 617 -16.70 21.89 14.28
C ALA A 617 -15.77 21.47 15.41
N SER A 618 -14.51 21.24 15.07
CA SER A 618 -13.42 20.90 15.97
C SER A 618 -12.40 22.02 15.99
N LEU A 619 -11.92 22.40 17.17
CA LEU A 619 -10.89 23.41 17.37
C LEU A 619 -9.75 22.81 18.20
N GLN A 620 -8.53 22.96 17.70
CA GLN A 620 -7.32 22.60 18.43
C GLN A 620 -6.42 23.83 18.51
N LEU A 621 -5.88 24.12 19.68
CA LEU A 621 -4.92 25.18 19.92
C LEU A 621 -3.65 24.57 20.47
N PHE A 622 -2.50 25.09 20.07
CA PHE A 622 -1.22 24.56 20.50
C PHE A 622 -0.16 25.63 20.70
N VAL A 623 0.75 25.34 21.61
CA VAL A 623 1.96 26.13 21.87
C VAL A 623 3.17 25.21 21.80
N LEU A 624 4.18 25.63 21.04
CA LEU A 624 5.44 24.93 20.85
C LEU A 624 6.55 25.78 21.43
N GLY A 625 7.31 25.20 22.36
CA GLY A 625 8.43 25.86 23.00
C GLY A 625 9.74 25.11 22.79
N LYS A 626 10.79 25.89 22.52
CA LYS A 626 12.18 25.44 22.45
C LYS A 626 12.98 26.25 23.45
N MET A 627 13.29 25.65 24.59
CA MET A 627 14.07 26.30 25.65
C MET A 627 15.53 26.51 25.20
N ASN A 628 16.11 25.51 24.55
CA ASN A 628 17.43 25.53 23.92
C ASN A 628 17.51 24.46 22.81
N ASN A 629 18.70 24.13 22.28
CA ASN A 629 18.84 23.13 21.21
C ASN A 629 18.62 21.67 21.65
N LYS A 630 18.40 21.42 22.95
CA LYS A 630 18.22 20.09 23.53
C LYS A 630 16.83 19.86 24.10
N HIS A 631 16.17 20.91 24.58
CA HIS A 631 14.90 20.82 25.32
C HIS A 631 13.76 21.49 24.54
N TYR A 632 12.70 20.70 24.33
CA TYR A 632 11.50 21.08 23.59
C TYR A 632 10.27 20.70 24.41
N TRP A 633 9.20 21.47 24.28
CA TRP A 633 7.92 21.15 24.89
C TRP A 633 6.76 21.56 23.97
N ARG A 634 5.63 20.89 24.15
CA ARG A 634 4.41 21.15 23.41
C ARG A 634 3.21 21.05 24.35
N LEU A 635 2.30 22.01 24.25
CA LEU A 635 1.01 21.98 24.91
C LEU A 635 -0.08 22.04 23.84
N VAL A 636 -1.04 21.12 23.87
CA VAL A 636 -2.19 21.10 22.96
C VAL A 636 -3.46 21.02 23.79
N VAL A 637 -4.43 21.88 23.44
CA VAL A 637 -5.79 21.87 23.98
C VAL A 637 -6.74 21.73 22.80
N ALA A 638 -7.61 20.73 22.84
CA ALA A 638 -8.50 20.42 21.74
C ALA A 638 -9.93 20.19 22.21
N ARG A 639 -10.87 20.64 21.39
CA ARG A 639 -12.29 20.29 21.44
C ARG A 639 -12.68 19.77 20.07
N SER A 640 -12.90 18.47 19.96
CA SER A 640 -13.17 17.75 18.72
C SER A 640 -14.57 17.15 18.71
N THR A 641 -15.20 17.11 17.55
CA THR A 641 -16.53 16.52 17.35
C THR A 641 -16.41 15.09 16.83
N LEU A 642 -17.08 14.17 17.50
CA LEU A 642 -17.11 12.74 17.18
C LEU A 642 -18.35 12.42 16.34
N LEU A 643 -18.15 12.10 15.07
CA LEU A 643 -19.24 11.63 14.20
C LEU A 643 -19.40 10.11 14.33
N PRO A 644 -20.65 9.58 14.34
CA PRO A 644 -20.88 8.16 14.24
C PRO A 644 -20.30 7.58 12.95
N THR A 645 -19.69 6.39 13.05
CA THR A 645 -19.27 5.62 11.87
C THR A 645 -20.47 5.21 11.03
N LEU A 646 -20.27 4.95 9.73
CA LEU A 646 -21.39 4.48 8.91
C LEU A 646 -21.92 3.14 9.38
N GLY A 647 -21.05 2.26 9.90
CA GLY A 647 -21.47 1.01 10.51
C GLY A 647 -22.50 1.24 11.61
N GLN A 648 -22.24 2.20 12.50
CA GLN A 648 -23.15 2.58 13.58
C GLN A 648 -24.45 3.19 13.06
N LEU A 649 -24.43 3.99 12.00
CA LEU A 649 -25.63 4.63 11.46
C LEU A 649 -26.56 3.66 10.74
N HIS A 650 -25.98 2.62 10.15
CA HIS A 650 -26.64 1.79 9.17
C HIS A 650 -26.80 0.33 9.61
N HIS A 651 -26.55 0.04 10.89
CA HIS A 651 -26.59 -1.31 11.45
C HIS A 651 -25.65 -2.29 10.72
N ILE A 652 -24.55 -1.77 10.17
CA ILE A 652 -23.54 -2.60 9.49
C ILE A 652 -22.43 -2.87 10.48
N LEU A 653 -22.37 -4.12 10.92
CA LEU A 653 -21.27 -4.62 11.70
C LEU A 653 -20.71 -5.86 10.99
N PRO A 654 -19.44 -5.87 10.53
CA PRO A 654 -18.80 -7.14 10.21
C PRO A 654 -18.63 -7.96 11.48
N ALA A 655 -18.38 -9.26 11.30
CA ALA A 655 -18.13 -10.24 12.37
C ALA A 655 -17.06 -9.82 13.40
N PHE A 656 -16.27 -8.78 13.08
CA PHE A 656 -15.09 -8.37 13.80
C PHE A 656 -15.05 -6.85 13.97
N VAL A 657 -15.85 -6.34 14.91
CA VAL A 657 -15.67 -4.99 15.44
C VAL A 657 -15.11 -5.12 16.84
N PRO A 658 -14.00 -4.43 17.14
CA PRO A 658 -13.44 -4.44 18.49
C PRO A 658 -14.37 -3.61 19.38
N THR A 659 -15.45 -4.20 19.89
CA THR A 659 -16.39 -3.52 20.78
C THR A 659 -15.89 -3.49 22.22
N GLY A 660 -14.76 -4.16 22.52
CA GLY A 660 -14.16 -4.21 23.86
C GLY A 660 -14.92 -5.06 24.85
N ILE A 661 -15.90 -5.78 24.34
CA ILE A 661 -16.60 -6.85 25.01
C ILE A 661 -16.29 -8.06 24.14
N GLY A 662 -16.28 -9.24 24.75
CA GLY A 662 -16.13 -10.51 24.07
C GLY A 662 -16.83 -10.57 22.72
N ALA A 663 -17.97 -9.89 22.49
CA ALA A 663 -18.75 -9.61 21.25
C ALA A 663 -18.32 -10.17 19.88
N GLU A 664 -17.04 -10.26 19.57
CA GLU A 664 -16.53 -11.24 18.61
C GLU A 664 -17.03 -12.68 18.94
N THR A 665 -17.39 -12.93 20.21
CA THR A 665 -18.03 -14.11 20.80
C THR A 665 -19.55 -14.16 20.61
N ILE A 666 -20.22 -13.03 20.37
CA ILE A 666 -21.69 -12.96 20.20
C ILE A 666 -22.11 -13.54 18.86
N TYR A 667 -21.27 -13.38 17.84
CA TYR A 667 -21.43 -14.07 16.56
C TYR A 667 -21.49 -15.60 16.73
N GLY A 668 -21.00 -16.11 17.87
CA GLY A 668 -21.06 -17.49 18.36
C GLY A 668 -22.44 -18.08 18.57
N THR A 669 -23.35 -17.37 19.22
CA THR A 669 -24.37 -18.09 20.01
C THR A 669 -25.74 -18.22 19.36
N ASN A 670 -26.02 -17.48 18.28
CA ASN A 670 -27.40 -17.37 17.81
C ASN A 670 -27.52 -16.94 16.34
N ASP A 671 -28.29 -17.70 15.56
CA ASP A 671 -28.83 -17.29 14.24
C ASP A 671 -29.74 -16.04 14.32
N SER A 672 -29.89 -15.45 15.51
CA SER A 672 -30.78 -14.35 15.85
C SER A 672 -30.07 -13.05 16.25
N LEU A 673 -28.75 -12.90 16.04
CA LEU A 673 -28.02 -11.66 16.38
C LEU A 673 -28.70 -10.42 15.76
N GLN A 674 -29.27 -9.58 16.61
CA GLN A 674 -29.92 -8.33 16.24
C GLN A 674 -28.93 -7.17 16.36
N ILE A 675 -28.59 -6.55 15.23
CA ILE A 675 -27.83 -5.30 15.20
C ILE A 675 -28.84 -4.15 15.12
N LYS A 676 -28.81 -3.29 16.13
CA LYS A 676 -29.69 -2.11 16.23
C LYS A 676 -28.84 -0.87 16.41
N SER A 677 -29.46 0.28 16.14
CA SER A 677 -28.86 1.59 16.40
C SER A 677 -29.96 2.50 16.90
N LYS A 678 -29.74 3.10 18.07
CA LYS A 678 -30.56 4.20 18.56
C LYS A 678 -30.30 5.45 17.71
N PRO A 679 -31.16 6.47 17.76
CA PRO A 679 -30.90 7.75 17.09
C PRO A 679 -29.59 8.38 17.60
N LEU A 680 -28.52 8.26 16.83
CA LEU A 680 -27.18 8.73 17.21
C LEU A 680 -27.05 10.23 17.02
N ARG A 681 -26.29 10.86 17.92
CA ARG A 681 -25.93 12.29 17.90
C ARG A 681 -24.43 12.48 17.72
N THR A 682 -24.02 13.67 17.31
CA THR A 682 -22.60 14.08 17.32
C THR A 682 -22.10 14.16 18.76
N GLY A 683 -21.04 13.40 19.06
CA GLY A 683 -20.37 13.43 20.36
C GLY A 683 -19.28 14.50 20.43
N LEU A 684 -18.68 14.67 21.61
CA LEU A 684 -17.60 15.62 21.87
C LEU A 684 -16.41 14.96 22.57
N LEU A 685 -15.21 15.28 22.11
CA LEU A 685 -13.94 14.97 22.77
C LEU A 685 -13.28 16.27 23.22
N GLN A 686 -12.99 16.41 24.50
CA GLN A 686 -12.08 17.42 25.03
C GLN A 686 -10.75 16.76 25.34
N SER A 687 -9.63 17.39 24.96
CA SER A 687 -8.30 16.82 25.16
C SER A 687 -7.32 17.88 25.62
N LEU A 688 -6.52 17.52 26.62
CA LEU A 688 -5.36 18.26 27.10
C LEU A 688 -4.14 17.36 26.95
N HIS A 689 -3.09 17.88 26.32
CA HIS A 689 -1.89 17.12 26.00
C HIS A 689 -0.65 17.96 26.28
N LEU A 690 0.27 17.42 27.07
CA LEU A 690 1.55 18.04 27.40
C LEU A 690 2.67 17.07 27.03
N GLU A 691 3.58 17.53 26.19
CA GLU A 691 4.77 16.79 25.81
C GLU A 691 6.03 17.55 26.20
N TYR A 692 7.02 16.81 26.67
CA TYR A 692 8.37 17.26 26.87
C TYR A 692 9.36 16.34 26.18
N ARG A 693 10.32 16.93 25.46
CA ARG A 693 11.36 16.20 24.75
C ARG A 693 12.74 16.74 25.08
N PHE A 694 13.66 15.80 25.28
CA PHE A 694 15.04 16.08 25.60
C PHE A 694 15.99 15.27 24.70
N LEU A 695 16.96 15.95 24.10
CA LEU A 695 17.94 15.39 23.17
C LEU A 695 19.36 15.59 23.70
N LEU A 696 20.08 14.50 23.96
CA LEU A 696 21.49 14.50 24.38
C LEU A 696 22.40 13.88 23.33
N PRO A 697 23.55 14.51 23.01
CA PRO A 697 24.62 13.85 22.29
C PRO A 697 25.29 12.74 23.13
N PRO A 698 25.71 11.61 22.52
CA PRO A 698 25.48 11.19 21.15
C PRO A 698 24.15 10.42 21.01
N GLY A 699 23.11 11.05 20.45
CA GLY A 699 21.91 10.35 19.98
C GLY A 699 20.96 9.77 21.04
N ILE A 700 21.03 10.22 22.30
CA ILE A 700 20.05 9.87 23.34
C ILE A 700 18.84 10.81 23.22
N GLN A 701 17.65 10.22 23.22
CA GLN A 701 16.38 10.93 23.14
C GLN A 701 15.46 10.46 24.26
N PHE A 702 14.90 11.42 25.00
CA PHE A 702 13.84 11.20 25.96
C PHE A 702 12.61 11.97 25.52
N LEU A 703 11.46 11.32 25.60
CA LEU A 703 10.14 11.91 25.39
C LEU A 703 9.25 11.51 26.57
N ALA A 704 8.57 12.49 27.15
CA ALA A 704 7.49 12.30 28.09
C ALA A 704 6.24 12.97 27.54
N GLU A 705 5.12 12.28 27.62
CA GLU A 705 3.82 12.71 27.14
C GLU A 705 2.80 12.45 28.25
N ILE A 706 1.96 13.43 28.56
CA ILE A 706 0.87 13.31 29.52
C ILE A 706 -0.38 13.82 28.82
N PHE A 707 -1.46 13.05 28.90
CA PHE A 707 -2.71 13.38 28.24
C PHE A 707 -3.91 13.10 29.14
N HIS A 708 -4.93 13.93 28.98
CA HIS A 708 -6.23 13.76 29.61
C HIS A 708 -7.32 13.99 28.58
N HIS A 709 -8.19 13.01 28.39
CA HIS A 709 -9.31 13.07 27.47
C HIS A 709 -10.63 12.98 28.23
N THR A 710 -11.62 13.76 27.80
CA THR A 710 -12.99 13.66 28.29
C THR A 710 -13.92 13.52 27.08
N LEU A 711 -14.64 12.40 27.03
CA LEU A 711 -15.63 12.06 26.01
C LEU A 711 -17.03 12.39 26.54
N PHE A 712 -17.87 12.97 25.69
CA PHE A 712 -19.28 13.27 25.96
C PHE A 712 -20.14 12.75 24.81
N ASP A 713 -21.25 12.07 25.13
CA ASP A 713 -22.21 11.55 24.16
C ASP A 713 -21.52 10.82 22.98
N PHE A 714 -20.49 10.02 23.24
CA PHE A 714 -19.67 9.46 22.15
C PHE A 714 -20.38 8.26 21.51
N PRO A 715 -20.50 8.20 20.16
CA PRO A 715 -21.13 7.05 19.50
C PRO A 715 -20.30 5.77 19.69
N GLN A 716 -20.91 4.73 20.24
CA GLN A 716 -20.25 3.46 20.49
C GLN A 716 -21.17 2.27 20.27
N TRP A 717 -20.57 1.10 20.10
CA TRP A 717 -21.28 -0.17 20.14
C TRP A 717 -21.35 -0.65 21.57
N GLN A 718 -22.55 -1.01 22.02
CA GLN A 718 -22.82 -1.56 23.34
C GLN A 718 -23.47 -2.92 23.18
N VAL A 719 -22.96 -3.91 23.91
CA VAL A 719 -23.55 -5.23 24.00
C VAL A 719 -24.66 -5.18 25.02
N GLN A 720 -25.89 -5.48 24.60
CA GLN A 720 -27.03 -5.55 25.52
C GLN A 720 -27.20 -6.97 26.09
N ASP A 721 -27.01 -7.99 25.25
CA ASP A 721 -27.05 -9.41 25.61
C ASP A 721 -26.30 -10.24 24.53
N PHE A 722 -26.23 -11.56 24.71
CA PHE A 722 -25.60 -12.50 23.76
C PHE A 722 -26.25 -12.57 22.37
N SER A 723 -27.34 -11.85 22.14
CA SER A 723 -28.08 -11.83 20.87
C SER A 723 -28.35 -10.42 20.33
N THR A 724 -27.95 -9.35 21.05
CA THR A 724 -28.30 -7.98 20.69
C THR A 724 -27.12 -7.03 20.86
N LEU A 725 -26.72 -6.40 19.75
CA LEU A 725 -25.74 -5.32 19.74
C LEU A 725 -26.43 -4.01 19.34
N VAL A 726 -26.23 -2.96 20.13
CA VAL A 726 -26.87 -1.67 19.91
C VAL A 726 -25.82 -0.57 19.75
N ALA A 727 -25.88 0.20 18.67
CA ALA A 727 -25.16 1.47 18.60
C ALA A 727 -25.92 2.55 19.37
N GLU A 728 -25.25 3.19 20.32
CA GLU A 728 -25.82 4.28 21.11
C GLU A 728 -24.76 5.31 21.52
N ASN A 729 -25.20 6.48 21.99
CA ASN A 729 -24.30 7.48 22.56
C ASN A 729 -23.96 7.09 24.00
N GLY A 730 -22.68 6.94 24.28
CA GLY A 730 -22.16 6.64 25.61
C GLY A 730 -22.21 7.81 26.58
N ASN A 731 -22.18 7.48 27.86
CA ASN A 731 -22.10 8.45 28.95
C ASN A 731 -20.76 9.20 28.93
N LYS A 732 -20.70 10.30 29.69
CA LYS A 732 -19.46 11.03 29.91
C LYS A 732 -18.39 10.12 30.53
N THR A 733 -17.21 10.06 29.94
CA THR A 733 -16.05 9.35 30.50
C THR A 733 -14.80 10.20 30.37
N SER A 734 -13.85 10.01 31.30
CA SER A 734 -12.51 10.57 31.21
C SER A 734 -11.45 9.48 31.24
N THR A 735 -10.34 9.72 30.56
CA THR A 735 -9.14 8.88 30.60
C THR A 735 -7.91 9.74 30.81
N LEU A 736 -7.06 9.34 31.75
CA LEU A 736 -5.76 9.94 32.01
C LEU A 736 -4.67 8.95 31.62
N GLY A 737 -3.62 9.42 30.96
CA GLY A 737 -2.47 8.59 30.66
C GLY A 737 -1.16 9.36 30.60
N ALA A 738 -0.07 8.61 30.69
CA ALA A 738 1.29 9.13 30.59
C ALA A 738 2.17 8.12 29.85
N SER A 739 3.02 8.61 28.95
CA SER A 739 3.88 7.80 28.10
C SER A 739 5.30 8.34 28.12
N PHE A 740 6.26 7.44 28.29
CA PHE A 740 7.68 7.77 28.37
C PHE A 740 8.43 6.92 27.35
N SER A 741 9.28 7.55 26.54
CA SER A 741 10.14 6.86 25.57
C SER A 741 11.57 7.33 25.77
N PHE A 742 12.46 6.36 26.00
CA PHE A 742 13.91 6.55 26.04
C PHE A 742 14.53 5.77 24.90
N ARG A 743 15.34 6.45 24.09
CA ARG A 743 16.04 5.85 22.95
C ARG A 743 17.48 6.31 22.97
N GLY A 744 18.39 5.44 22.56
CA GLY A 744 19.79 5.81 22.52
C GLY A 744 20.60 4.99 21.54
N THR A 745 21.68 5.60 21.08
CA THR A 745 22.73 4.95 20.29
C THR A 745 24.06 5.22 20.99
N LEU A 746 24.56 4.23 21.73
CA LEU A 746 25.90 4.28 22.31
C LEU A 746 26.92 3.98 21.19
N PRO A 747 28.19 4.45 21.30
CA PRO A 747 29.12 4.47 20.16
C PRO A 747 29.23 3.14 19.40
N SER A 748 28.83 3.14 18.12
CA SER A 748 28.97 2.10 17.07
C SER A 748 28.49 0.66 17.32
N LYS A 749 28.15 0.29 18.56
CA LYS A 749 27.87 -1.12 18.94
C LYS A 749 26.51 -1.36 19.59
N LEU A 750 25.91 -0.39 20.27
CA LEU A 750 24.70 -0.64 21.06
C LEU A 750 23.61 0.39 20.79
N ASN A 751 22.47 -0.10 20.29
CA ASN A 751 21.26 0.69 20.09
C ASN A 751 20.17 0.15 21.01
N TRP A 752 19.35 1.03 21.57
CA TRP A 752 18.31 0.60 22.49
C TRP A 752 17.10 1.52 22.47
N CYS A 753 15.96 0.96 22.86
CA CYS A 753 14.70 1.66 23.05
C CYS A 753 13.98 1.07 24.25
N LEU A 754 13.43 1.94 25.09
CA LEU A 754 12.56 1.59 26.20
C LEU A 754 11.35 2.52 26.14
N VAL A 755 10.15 1.95 26.23
CA VAL A 755 8.89 2.68 26.25
C VAL A 755 8.06 2.18 27.40
N TYR A 756 7.53 3.10 28.18
CA TYR A 756 6.63 2.82 29.30
C TYR A 756 5.37 3.66 29.14
N ASP A 757 4.22 3.00 29.21
CA ASP A 757 2.91 3.64 29.12
C ASP A 757 2.09 3.31 30.36
N TYR A 758 1.46 4.35 30.91
CA TYR A 758 0.44 4.28 31.93
C TYR A 758 -0.88 4.80 31.36
N LEU A 759 -1.96 4.06 31.61
CA LEU A 759 -3.33 4.45 31.26
C LEU A 759 -4.26 4.07 32.41
N ASP A 760 -5.12 4.99 32.83
CA ASP A 760 -6.18 4.67 33.81
C ASP A 760 -7.33 3.92 33.14
N ALA A 761 -7.03 2.72 32.64
CA ALA A 761 -7.89 1.96 31.75
C ALA A 761 -9.12 1.39 32.48
N HIS A 762 -8.93 0.86 33.69
CA HIS A 762 -9.97 0.18 34.45
C HIS A 762 -11.07 1.11 34.97
N ASN A 763 -10.74 2.39 35.23
CA ASN A 763 -11.73 3.39 35.61
C ASN A 763 -12.47 4.00 34.42
N ALA A 764 -11.97 3.81 33.18
CA ALA A 764 -12.65 4.28 31.98
C ALA A 764 -13.96 3.49 31.81
N GLN A 765 -15.12 4.13 31.70
CA GLN A 765 -16.40 3.42 31.53
C GLN A 765 -16.64 3.04 30.05
N ILE A 766 -15.59 2.56 29.38
CA ILE A 766 -15.59 2.19 27.96
C ILE A 766 -15.00 0.79 27.84
N PRO A 767 -15.76 -0.22 27.41
CA PRO A 767 -15.30 -1.60 27.38
C PRO A 767 -13.97 -1.79 26.62
N GLN A 768 -13.82 -1.13 25.47
CA GLN A 768 -12.61 -1.18 24.62
C GLN A 768 -11.35 -0.65 25.28
N ILE A 769 -11.51 0.16 26.32
CA ILE A 769 -10.41 0.75 27.06
C ILE A 769 -10.13 -0.09 28.31
N GLN A 770 -11.16 -0.60 28.98
CA GLN A 770 -10.99 -1.43 30.18
C GLN A 770 -10.18 -2.72 29.94
N GLU A 771 -10.26 -3.28 28.74
CA GLU A 771 -9.45 -4.46 28.34
C GLU A 771 -7.94 -4.15 28.23
N LEU A 772 -7.54 -2.87 28.17
CA LEU A 772 -6.13 -2.49 28.09
C LEU A 772 -5.44 -2.61 29.47
N PRO A 773 -4.15 -2.94 29.50
CA PRO A 773 -3.39 -2.92 30.73
C PRO A 773 -3.16 -1.48 31.22
N ASN A 774 -3.23 -1.27 32.53
CA ASN A 774 -2.89 0.02 33.14
C ASN A 774 -1.42 0.38 32.94
N HIS A 775 -0.52 -0.62 32.95
CA HIS A 775 0.90 -0.42 32.74
C HIS A 775 1.40 -1.30 31.60
N TYR A 776 2.18 -0.71 30.70
CA TYR A 776 2.81 -1.42 29.58
C TYR A 776 4.25 -0.97 29.43
N LEU A 777 5.19 -1.86 29.72
CA LEU A 777 6.62 -1.66 29.51
C LEU A 777 7.08 -2.48 28.31
N ARG A 778 7.85 -1.89 27.41
CA ARG A 778 8.38 -2.57 26.23
C ARG A 778 9.70 -1.97 25.80
N GLY A 779 10.57 -2.79 25.24
CA GLY A 779 11.86 -2.31 24.78
C GLY A 779 12.66 -3.33 24.02
N TRP A 780 13.78 -2.88 23.49
CA TRP A 780 14.76 -3.71 22.82
C TRP A 780 16.16 -3.14 22.97
N VAL A 781 17.13 -4.04 22.90
CA VAL A 781 18.55 -3.73 22.85
C VAL A 781 19.14 -4.50 21.67
N ARG A 782 19.88 -3.79 20.82
CA ARG A 782 20.63 -4.33 19.69
C ARG A 782 22.11 -4.17 19.98
N TYR A 783 22.84 -5.28 19.94
CA TYR A 783 24.28 -5.33 19.90
C TYR A 783 24.73 -5.59 18.46
N HIS A 784 25.65 -4.78 17.95
CA HIS A 784 26.20 -4.85 16.59
C HIS A 784 27.73 -4.94 16.65
N GLN A 785 28.29 -5.91 15.94
CA GLN A 785 29.72 -6.15 15.85
C GLN A 785 30.12 -6.45 14.41
N ARG A 786 31.15 -5.75 13.92
CA ARG A 786 31.74 -5.97 12.59
C ARG A 786 32.95 -6.89 12.69
N PHE A 787 33.11 -7.73 11.67
CA PHE A 787 34.24 -8.63 11.47
C PHE A 787 34.81 -8.42 10.07
N PHE A 788 36.05 -8.87 9.83
CA PHE A 788 36.70 -8.86 8.51
C PHE A 788 36.59 -7.51 7.78
N GLN A 789 36.99 -6.41 8.44
CA GLN A 789 36.93 -5.04 7.89
C GLN A 789 35.53 -4.55 7.44
N GLY A 790 34.45 -5.26 7.82
CA GLY A 790 33.07 -4.90 7.50
C GLY A 790 32.35 -5.88 6.56
N ASP A 791 33.04 -6.90 6.05
CA ASP A 791 32.43 -7.89 5.14
C ASP A 791 31.35 -8.76 5.81
N LEU A 792 31.47 -8.93 7.14
CA LEU A 792 30.47 -9.57 7.98
C LEU A 792 30.10 -8.64 9.14
N SER A 793 28.82 -8.39 9.34
CA SER A 793 28.30 -7.76 10.56
C SER A 793 27.31 -8.68 11.26
N ILE A 794 27.48 -8.85 12.57
CA ILE A 794 26.57 -9.61 13.42
C ILE A 794 25.73 -8.63 14.22
N ASN A 795 24.42 -8.82 14.19
CA ASN A 795 23.46 -8.06 14.98
C ASN A 795 22.67 -9.02 15.86
N PHE A 796 22.81 -8.89 17.17
CA PHE A 796 22.00 -9.60 18.14
C PHE A 796 21.02 -8.63 18.77
N ILE A 797 19.73 -8.96 18.73
CA ILE A 797 18.65 -8.13 19.23
C ILE A 797 17.87 -8.91 20.27
N LEU A 798 17.71 -8.33 21.45
CA LEU A 798 16.86 -8.84 22.52
C LEU A 798 15.74 -7.83 22.73
N SER A 799 14.49 -8.29 22.71
CA SER A 799 13.32 -7.45 22.96
C SER A 799 12.45 -8.07 24.04
N GLY A 800 11.90 -7.23 24.91
CA GLY A 800 11.01 -7.66 25.97
C GLY A 800 9.81 -6.75 26.10
N GLU A 801 8.71 -7.32 26.60
CA GLU A 801 7.51 -6.61 26.95
C GLU A 801 6.91 -7.16 28.24
N TRP A 802 6.33 -6.27 29.04
CA TRP A 802 5.58 -6.59 30.24
C TRP A 802 4.29 -5.79 30.27
N LEU A 803 3.18 -6.48 30.45
CA LEU A 803 1.85 -5.90 30.58
C LEU A 803 1.34 -6.17 31.99
N SER A 804 0.69 -5.19 32.62
CA SER A 804 0.03 -5.37 33.92
C SER A 804 -1.21 -6.26 33.81
N GLU A 805 -1.91 -6.44 34.94
CA GLU A 805 -3.23 -7.06 34.93
C GLU A 805 -4.19 -6.38 33.94
N ARG A 806 -5.07 -7.21 33.38
CA ARG A 806 -6.11 -6.82 32.43
C ARG A 806 -7.43 -7.40 32.91
N SER A 807 -8.53 -6.73 32.60
CA SER A 807 -9.86 -7.28 32.84
C SER A 807 -10.86 -6.79 31.79
N SER A 808 -11.95 -7.53 31.60
CA SER A 808 -13.05 -7.12 30.71
C SER A 808 -14.26 -6.66 31.52
N GLN A 809 -15.27 -6.08 30.88
CA GLN A 809 -16.59 -5.96 31.51
C GLN A 809 -17.33 -7.30 31.51
N LYS A 810 -18.29 -7.45 32.44
CA LYS A 810 -19.27 -8.54 32.40
C LYS A 810 -20.24 -8.30 31.24
N ILE A 811 -20.62 -9.38 30.54
CA ILE A 811 -21.59 -9.32 29.44
C ILE A 811 -23.02 -9.40 29.98
N ALA A 812 -23.25 -10.20 31.01
CA ALA A 812 -24.54 -10.40 31.68
C ALA A 812 -24.32 -10.54 33.20
N ASP A 813 -25.39 -10.35 33.98
CA ASP A 813 -25.31 -10.36 35.45
C ASP A 813 -24.68 -11.64 36.04
N ASN A 814 -24.90 -12.77 35.36
CA ASN A 814 -24.38 -14.09 35.77
C ASN A 814 -22.96 -14.40 35.26
N ASP A 815 -22.34 -13.51 34.47
CA ASP A 815 -21.03 -13.75 33.90
C ASP A 815 -19.91 -13.39 34.89
N SER A 816 -18.84 -14.19 34.88
CA SER A 816 -17.62 -13.87 35.61
C SER A 816 -16.80 -12.89 34.79
N GLN A 817 -16.32 -11.83 35.44
CA GLN A 817 -15.42 -10.89 34.79
C GLN A 817 -14.14 -11.62 34.36
N TRP A 818 -13.72 -11.51 33.10
CA TRP A 818 -12.41 -11.99 32.71
C TRP A 818 -11.36 -11.14 33.39
N LYS A 819 -10.41 -11.78 34.07
CA LYS A 819 -9.26 -11.13 34.70
C LYS A 819 -8.03 -11.97 34.43
N ASP A 820 -6.99 -11.33 33.93
CA ASP A 820 -5.73 -11.98 33.61
C ASP A 820 -4.57 -11.27 34.32
N SER A 821 -3.63 -12.06 34.82
CA SER A 821 -2.46 -11.56 35.53
C SER A 821 -1.49 -10.87 34.57
N GLY A 822 -0.60 -10.04 35.12
CA GLY A 822 0.45 -9.43 34.32
C GLY A 822 1.36 -10.47 33.65
N VAL A 823 1.81 -10.19 32.44
CA VAL A 823 2.56 -11.13 31.61
C VAL A 823 3.84 -10.51 31.06
N SER A 824 4.93 -11.28 31.03
CA SER A 824 6.19 -10.92 30.39
C SER A 824 6.47 -11.81 29.19
N ILE A 825 6.86 -11.19 28.08
CA ILE A 825 7.24 -11.87 26.84
C ILE A 825 8.63 -11.41 26.45
N LEU A 826 9.49 -12.38 26.09
CA LEU A 826 10.88 -12.16 25.70
C LEU A 826 11.13 -12.76 24.32
N ASN A 827 11.75 -11.99 23.43
CA ASN A 827 12.07 -12.41 22.08
C ASN A 827 13.54 -12.09 21.73
N ALA A 828 14.11 -12.84 20.79
CA ALA A 828 15.48 -12.63 20.32
C ALA A 828 15.57 -12.77 18.82
N LYS A 829 16.47 -12.00 18.21
CA LYS A 829 16.75 -12.05 16.77
C LYS A 829 18.25 -11.92 16.52
N LEU A 830 18.76 -12.75 15.63
CA LEU A 830 20.11 -12.71 15.11
C LEU A 830 20.02 -12.32 13.62
N VAL A 831 20.81 -11.34 13.20
CA VAL A 831 20.95 -10.95 11.79
C VAL A 831 22.43 -10.93 11.42
N LEU A 832 22.78 -11.69 10.39
CA LEU A 832 24.09 -11.73 9.77
C LEU A 832 24.04 -10.95 8.46
N ASP A 833 24.78 -9.86 8.40
CA ASP A 833 24.89 -9.02 7.21
C ASP A 833 26.13 -9.46 6.40
N PHE A 834 25.92 -9.89 5.16
CA PHE A 834 26.95 -10.27 4.18
C PHE A 834 26.79 -9.40 2.92
N GLY A 835 27.52 -8.29 2.84
CA GLY A 835 27.37 -7.32 1.76
C GLY A 835 25.92 -6.81 1.64
N GLN A 836 25.22 -7.19 0.57
CA GLN A 836 23.83 -6.78 0.31
C GLN A 836 22.78 -7.82 0.77
N ALA A 837 23.21 -9.00 1.22
CA ALA A 837 22.34 -10.05 1.74
C ALA A 837 22.34 -10.06 3.26
N LYS A 838 21.16 -10.23 3.86
CA LYS A 838 20.96 -10.31 5.30
C LYS A 838 20.26 -11.61 5.63
N ILE A 839 20.91 -12.49 6.38
CA ILE A 839 20.32 -13.74 6.85
C ILE A 839 19.88 -13.52 8.30
N PHE A 840 18.67 -13.91 8.65
CA PHE A 840 18.16 -13.73 9.99
C PHE A 840 17.51 -14.98 10.56
N TYR A 841 17.57 -15.07 11.88
CA TYR A 841 16.94 -16.09 12.70
C TYR A 841 16.31 -15.41 13.91
N GLU A 842 15.05 -15.73 14.20
CA GLU A 842 14.18 -15.04 15.15
C GLU A 842 13.48 -16.08 16.00
N ILE A 843 13.46 -15.86 17.32
CA ILE A 843 12.68 -16.63 18.28
C ILE A 843 11.76 -15.65 19.01
N ASP A 844 10.46 -15.84 18.85
CA ASP A 844 9.44 -15.15 19.63
C ASP A 844 9.02 -16.01 20.81
N ASN A 845 8.67 -15.35 21.91
CA ASN A 845 8.19 -15.96 23.14
C ASN A 845 9.14 -17.08 23.61
N ILE A 846 10.41 -16.70 23.88
CA ILE A 846 11.49 -17.61 24.29
C ILE A 846 11.11 -18.43 25.52
N LEU A 847 10.32 -17.84 26.41
CA LEU A 847 9.85 -18.47 27.64
C LEU A 847 8.66 -19.42 27.41
N ASN A 848 8.10 -19.44 26.20
CA ASN A 848 6.87 -20.17 25.88
C ASN A 848 5.73 -19.85 26.86
N THR A 849 5.60 -18.56 27.19
CA THR A 849 4.56 -18.06 28.09
C THR A 849 3.22 -18.16 27.37
N ASP A 850 2.23 -18.80 27.98
CA ASP A 850 0.85 -18.79 27.49
C ASP A 850 0.18 -17.48 27.90
N TYR A 851 -0.41 -16.77 26.94
CA TYR A 851 -1.04 -15.48 27.19
C TYR A 851 -2.09 -15.15 26.14
N GLN A 852 -2.96 -14.21 26.47
CA GLN A 852 -3.98 -13.69 25.56
C GLN A 852 -4.04 -12.16 25.72
N LEU A 853 -4.19 -11.44 24.60
CA LEU A 853 -4.36 -9.97 24.63
C LEU A 853 -5.84 -9.56 24.54
N ILE A 854 -6.66 -10.46 23.99
CA ILE A 854 -8.11 -10.37 23.95
C ILE A 854 -8.63 -11.64 24.63
N PRO A 855 -9.66 -11.56 25.49
CA PRO A 855 -10.25 -12.75 26.10
C PRO A 855 -10.59 -13.80 25.06
N PHE A 856 -10.20 -15.06 25.29
CA PHE A 856 -10.46 -16.22 24.41
C PHE A 856 -9.66 -16.26 23.11
N TYR A 857 -8.72 -15.33 22.89
CA TYR A 857 -7.79 -15.36 21.76
C TYR A 857 -6.37 -15.63 22.24
N PRO A 858 -5.96 -16.91 22.36
CA PRO A 858 -4.61 -17.25 22.77
C PRO A 858 -3.60 -16.74 21.73
N MET A 859 -2.51 -16.18 22.23
CA MET A 859 -1.37 -15.78 21.42
C MET A 859 -0.48 -17.00 21.15
N PRO A 860 0.27 -17.01 20.03
CA PRO A 860 1.20 -18.10 19.77
C PRO A 860 2.22 -18.27 20.91
N GLY A 861 2.49 -19.53 21.26
CA GLY A 861 3.62 -19.89 22.12
C GLY A 861 4.97 -19.58 21.47
N LYS A 862 6.01 -20.32 21.82
CA LYS A 862 7.33 -20.15 21.21
C LYS A 862 7.27 -20.36 19.70
N THR A 863 7.69 -19.35 18.94
CA THR A 863 7.78 -19.45 17.48
C THR A 863 9.17 -19.16 16.99
N VAL A 864 9.58 -19.86 15.93
CA VAL A 864 10.88 -19.68 15.29
C VAL A 864 10.64 -19.27 13.85
N ARG A 865 11.33 -18.21 13.42
CA ARG A 865 11.35 -17.78 12.02
C ARG A 865 12.77 -17.56 11.55
N TYR A 866 13.01 -17.79 10.28
CA TYR A 866 14.28 -17.50 9.65
C TYR A 866 14.08 -17.15 8.20
N GLY A 867 15.06 -16.48 7.61
CA GLY A 867 14.92 -16.01 6.26
C GLY A 867 16.12 -15.24 5.74
N ILE A 868 15.96 -14.74 4.53
CA ILE A 868 16.95 -13.92 3.84
C ILE A 868 16.27 -12.67 3.29
N ALA A 869 16.91 -11.53 3.47
CA ALA A 869 16.57 -10.29 2.81
C ALA A 869 17.76 -9.88 1.94
N TRP A 870 17.57 -9.86 0.64
CA TRP A 870 18.61 -9.54 -0.32
C TRP A 870 18.25 -8.27 -1.08
N GLU A 871 19.12 -7.28 -0.98
CA GLU A 871 19.02 -6.03 -1.72
C GLU A 871 19.94 -6.12 -2.95
N PHE A 872 19.46 -5.64 -4.09
CA PHE A 872 20.20 -5.58 -5.34
C PHE A 872 20.29 -4.11 -5.74
N PHE A 873 21.52 -3.62 -5.87
CA PHE A 873 21.81 -2.28 -6.39
C PHE A 873 22.58 -2.45 -7.70
N ASP A 874 21.96 -2.07 -8.82
CA ASP A 874 22.62 -2.06 -10.15
C ASP A 874 23.55 -0.85 -10.29
#